data_AF-D8FW34-F1
#
_entry.id   AF-D8FW34-F1
#
_cell.length_a   1.000
_cell.length_b   1.000
_cell.length_c   1.000
_cell.angle_alpha   90.00
_cell.angle_beta   90.00
_cell.angle_gamma   90.00
#
_symmetry.space_group_name_H-M   'P 1'
#
loop_
_entity.id
_entity.type
_entity.pdbx_description
1 polymer ?
#
loop_
_entity_poly.entity_id
_entity_poly.type
_entity_poly.pdbx_seq_one_letter_code
_entity_poly.pdbx_strand_id
1 'polypeptide(L)'
;MTIEPEIKNNEALTKSEISPEQEKEAFKLKNNLQVLLDSFNRIAAISDSVEQEYAINQEAKQLDISPESYRRMFENYGRPKKAPSKFDPVIKPVSIADKKVGDFIAWFQSISIFKLTTVFSEITLLVAMLSFFVDAPRRHQEAINDAQQVVQSAKEKTYSQGRIDALTDLNKYCVSVTGVSAVKAELKGIELNNCYVYPELGEIFSQWPPLLSKYRGFDLSYANLEGANLEGANLKNIDFRGANLAGANLVAANLAGANLAGANLKGAKLWRANLEGANLENSNLQNSGLGRANLRKANFQGANLSGAKIYWSNIQGANFSRSNLQGANFSRSKLQGADLYRANLQGASFRHTDLREGTNFREAELKGADFRETNFWSTHQLKRGKNWEQAFKNINWELQARQKPQKTFQIGLIKGTKGSLFTSYQKGMEKAAAARNIKIVAVDSDTGVEIEAQTIRELVTAGTDAIVLLPEDPNASKTAIQEAYESGVAVVTVGACLNELEANRYVFACYRCDRYQMGYDSGDYLAKWVEKKMSGKEVNIGLLDNASYDSYYPTIQGFYAAMKASNIRWNEVASTNAALRSDLPEVKQMLQDHPTINILWGGSNAATDVALQAVDELNLEGKVFVFGMSNLTEDKAELLLNPNHPLELIIDQSGRKVGYEAAKTAIAILNGDVTGYKFHLVKHRLFKQDDNESIRQSLNAIEKSSGGD
;
A
#
# COMPACT_ATOMS: atom_id res chain seq x y z
N MET A 1 -9.86 -67.62 48.78
CA MET A 1 -11.17 -67.54 48.11
C MET A 1 -11.01 -66.61 46.92
N THR A 2 -11.06 -67.00 45.66
CA THR A 2 -11.23 -68.32 45.03
C THR A 2 -10.80 -68.16 43.56
N ILE A 3 -9.82 -68.98 43.14
CA ILE A 3 -9.65 -69.64 41.83
C ILE A 3 -9.13 -68.82 40.63
N GLU A 4 -7.81 -68.93 40.38
CA GLU A 4 -7.25 -69.37 39.07
C GLU A 4 -7.31 -70.92 39.00
N PRO A 5 -7.05 -71.62 37.87
CA PRO A 5 -6.98 -71.26 36.43
C PRO A 5 -7.65 -72.37 35.54
N GLU A 6 -7.20 -72.54 34.29
CA GLU A 6 -7.41 -73.65 33.31
C GLU A 6 -8.45 -73.43 32.20
N ILE A 7 -8.27 -73.76 30.91
CA ILE A 7 -7.28 -74.60 30.19
C ILE A 7 -7.38 -74.31 28.66
N LYS A 8 -6.21 -74.34 27.99
CA LYS A 8 -5.82 -74.87 26.66
C LYS A 8 -6.72 -74.82 25.40
N ASN A 9 -5.98 -74.74 24.29
CA ASN A 9 -6.20 -75.31 22.95
C ASN A 9 -7.13 -74.55 21.98
N ASN A 10 -6.53 -73.97 20.93
CA ASN A 10 -6.61 -74.58 19.59
C ASN A 10 -5.70 -73.84 18.60
N GLU A 11 -4.62 -74.51 18.19
CA GLU A 11 -4.17 -74.41 16.80
C GLU A 11 -5.25 -74.98 15.87
N ALA A 12 -5.31 -74.42 14.66
CA ALA A 12 -6.10 -74.83 13.50
C ALA A 12 -7.62 -74.55 13.53
N LEU A 13 -8.01 -73.44 12.90
CA LEU A 13 -9.25 -73.26 12.13
C LEU A 13 -8.93 -72.20 11.04
N THR A 14 -8.36 -72.61 9.91
CA THR A 14 -9.01 -73.06 8.66
C THR A 14 -8.93 -71.96 7.61
N LYS A 15 -8.34 -72.32 6.46
CA LYS A 15 -8.45 -71.62 5.17
C LYS A 15 -9.82 -70.94 5.07
N SER A 16 -9.86 -69.61 4.91
CA SER A 16 -11.07 -68.98 4.38
C SER A 16 -11.15 -69.42 2.93
N GLU A 17 -11.97 -70.44 2.69
CA GLU A 17 -12.33 -70.92 1.37
C GLU A 17 -12.92 -69.74 0.61
N ILE A 18 -12.14 -69.21 -0.34
CA ILE A 18 -12.65 -68.33 -1.38
C ILE A 18 -13.69 -69.18 -2.10
N SER A 19 -14.95 -68.75 -2.13
CA SER A 19 -15.99 -69.50 -2.81
C SER A 19 -15.64 -69.60 -4.31
N PRO A 20 -16.01 -70.68 -5.02
CA PRO A 20 -15.79 -70.79 -6.46
C PRO A 20 -16.36 -69.61 -7.26
N GLU A 21 -17.36 -68.91 -6.73
CA GLU A 21 -17.91 -67.67 -7.29
C GLU A 21 -17.02 -66.45 -7.02
N GLN A 22 -16.43 -66.34 -5.83
CA GLN A 22 -15.47 -65.29 -5.47
C GLN A 22 -14.16 -65.41 -6.26
N GLU A 23 -13.68 -66.62 -6.52
CA GLU A 23 -12.53 -66.88 -7.42
C GLU A 23 -12.89 -66.54 -8.88
N LYS A 24 -14.12 -66.84 -9.31
CA LYS A 24 -14.63 -66.47 -10.64
C LYS A 24 -14.70 -64.96 -10.83
N GLU A 25 -15.14 -64.21 -9.82
CA GLU A 25 -15.24 -62.76 -9.87
C GLU A 25 -13.88 -62.08 -9.81
N ALA A 26 -12.95 -62.55 -8.98
CA ALA A 26 -11.57 -62.07 -8.95
C ALA A 26 -10.83 -62.37 -10.27
N PHE A 27 -11.08 -63.53 -10.87
CA PHE A 27 -10.54 -63.90 -12.19
C PHE A 27 -11.16 -63.04 -13.31
N LYS A 28 -12.47 -62.79 -13.27
CA LYS A 28 -13.17 -61.89 -14.19
C LYS A 28 -12.65 -60.45 -14.08
N LEU A 29 -12.40 -59.97 -12.86
CA LEU A 29 -11.82 -58.65 -12.59
C LEU A 29 -10.38 -58.52 -13.12
N LYS A 30 -9.55 -59.53 -12.88
CA LYS A 30 -8.16 -59.59 -13.39
C LYS A 30 -8.14 -59.58 -14.93
N ASN A 31 -9.04 -60.33 -15.57
CA ASN A 31 -9.14 -60.35 -17.03
C ASN A 31 -9.63 -59.00 -17.58
N ASN A 32 -10.62 -58.36 -16.95
CA ASN A 32 -11.11 -57.04 -17.38
C ASN A 32 -10.03 -55.96 -17.25
N LEU A 33 -9.20 -56.01 -16.21
CA LEU A 33 -8.08 -55.09 -16.03
C LEU A 33 -6.99 -55.29 -17.08
N GLN A 34 -6.70 -56.53 -17.45
CA GLN A 34 -5.75 -56.85 -18.51
C GLN A 34 -6.25 -56.36 -19.87
N VAL A 35 -7.54 -56.54 -20.17
CA VAL A 35 -8.17 -56.05 -21.42
C VAL A 35 -8.08 -54.52 -21.52
N LEU A 36 -8.26 -53.79 -20.41
CA LEU A 36 -8.11 -52.32 -20.38
C LEU A 36 -6.66 -51.88 -20.58
N LEU A 37 -5.70 -52.55 -19.95
CA LEU A 37 -4.26 -52.28 -20.14
C LEU A 37 -3.81 -52.54 -21.58
N ASP A 38 -4.27 -53.64 -22.17
CA ASP A 38 -4.00 -53.96 -23.57
C ASP A 38 -4.62 -52.91 -24.50
N SER A 39 -5.80 -52.39 -24.15
CA SER A 39 -6.45 -51.27 -24.84
C SER A 39 -5.61 -50.00 -24.78
N PHE A 40 -5.11 -49.60 -23.61
CA PHE A 40 -4.22 -48.44 -23.51
C PHE A 40 -2.92 -48.63 -24.30
N ASN A 41 -2.36 -49.83 -24.32
CA ASN A 41 -1.17 -50.12 -25.13
C ASN A 41 -1.46 -50.02 -26.64
N ARG A 42 -2.65 -50.45 -27.10
CA ARG A 42 -3.06 -50.28 -28.50
C ARG A 42 -3.23 -48.80 -28.86
N ILE A 43 -3.90 -48.02 -28.02
CA ILE A 43 -4.09 -46.58 -28.25
C ILE A 43 -2.75 -45.82 -28.20
N ALA A 44 -1.84 -46.18 -27.29
CA ALA A 44 -0.51 -45.58 -27.18
C ALA A 44 0.38 -45.83 -28.41
N ALA A 45 0.10 -46.86 -29.20
CA ALA A 45 0.84 -47.18 -30.42
C ALA A 45 0.37 -46.39 -31.66
N ILE A 46 -0.76 -45.66 -31.58
CA ILE A 46 -1.30 -44.85 -32.68
C ILE A 46 -0.65 -43.47 -32.63
N SER A 47 0.08 -43.10 -33.68
CA SER A 47 0.82 -41.83 -33.76
C SER A 47 0.01 -40.65 -34.32
N ASP A 48 -1.04 -40.91 -35.09
CA ASP A 48 -1.93 -39.86 -35.62
C ASP A 48 -2.97 -39.45 -34.57
N SER A 49 -3.07 -38.16 -34.27
CA SER A 49 -3.89 -37.65 -33.16
C SER A 49 -5.39 -37.73 -33.42
N VAL A 50 -5.83 -37.63 -34.68
CA VAL A 50 -7.26 -37.72 -35.04
C VAL A 50 -7.69 -39.19 -35.02
N GLU A 51 -6.82 -40.08 -35.50
CA GLU A 51 -7.04 -41.52 -35.45
C GLU A 51 -6.99 -42.07 -34.02
N GLN A 52 -6.11 -41.53 -33.17
CA GLN A 52 -6.03 -41.87 -31.74
C GLN A 52 -7.29 -41.44 -30.99
N GLU A 53 -7.81 -40.25 -31.28
CA GLU A 53 -9.04 -39.74 -30.65
C GLU A 53 -10.27 -40.55 -31.11
N TYR A 54 -10.34 -40.93 -32.39
CA TYR A 54 -11.37 -41.86 -32.86
C TYR A 54 -11.27 -43.22 -32.16
N ALA A 55 -10.06 -43.77 -32.03
CA ALA A 55 -9.82 -45.05 -31.38
C ALA A 55 -10.14 -45.00 -29.87
N ILE A 56 -9.87 -43.89 -29.19
CA ILE A 56 -10.29 -43.63 -27.79
C ILE A 56 -11.81 -43.76 -27.66
N ASN A 57 -12.57 -43.11 -28.55
CA ASN A 57 -14.03 -43.17 -28.52
C ASN A 57 -14.56 -44.59 -28.81
N GLN A 58 -13.89 -45.35 -29.69
CA GLN A 58 -14.29 -46.73 -30.02
C GLN A 58 -13.96 -47.72 -28.90
N GLU A 59 -12.75 -47.68 -28.33
CA GLU A 59 -12.35 -48.55 -27.20
C GLU A 59 -13.19 -48.21 -25.95
N ALA A 60 -13.46 -46.93 -25.69
CA ALA A 60 -14.36 -46.53 -24.61
C ALA A 60 -15.76 -47.14 -24.76
N LYS A 61 -16.31 -47.13 -25.98
CA LYS A 61 -17.60 -47.75 -26.30
C LYS A 61 -17.57 -49.28 -26.17
N GLN A 62 -16.49 -49.94 -26.57
CA GLN A 62 -16.34 -51.40 -26.44
C GLN A 62 -16.25 -51.85 -24.98
N LEU A 63 -15.68 -51.01 -24.12
CA LEU A 63 -15.50 -51.28 -22.69
C LEU A 63 -16.66 -50.77 -21.83
N ASP A 64 -17.69 -50.18 -22.46
CA ASP A 64 -18.84 -49.55 -21.80
C ASP A 64 -18.43 -48.46 -20.80
N ILE A 65 -17.43 -47.66 -21.16
CA ILE A 65 -16.90 -46.53 -20.38
C ILE A 65 -17.19 -45.23 -21.13
N SER A 66 -17.51 -44.15 -20.42
CA SER A 66 -17.66 -42.83 -21.08
C SER A 66 -16.34 -42.42 -21.76
N PRO A 67 -16.37 -41.83 -22.98
CA PRO A 67 -15.15 -41.43 -23.67
C PRO A 67 -14.28 -40.45 -22.87
N GLU A 68 -14.92 -39.55 -22.13
CA GLU A 68 -14.25 -38.57 -21.26
C GLU A 68 -13.50 -39.26 -20.11
N SER A 69 -14.11 -40.27 -19.49
CA SER A 69 -13.49 -41.06 -18.44
C SER A 69 -12.32 -41.87 -18.99
N TYR A 70 -12.50 -42.53 -20.15
CA TYR A 70 -11.44 -43.30 -20.80
C TYR A 70 -10.25 -42.42 -21.18
N ARG A 71 -10.50 -41.22 -21.74
CA ARG A 71 -9.47 -40.25 -22.12
C ARG A 71 -8.60 -39.86 -20.92
N ARG A 72 -9.21 -39.50 -19.79
CA ARG A 72 -8.47 -39.15 -18.55
C ARG A 72 -7.63 -40.30 -18.00
N MET A 73 -8.10 -41.54 -18.12
CA MET A 73 -7.32 -42.71 -17.71
C MET A 73 -6.09 -42.91 -18.60
N PHE A 74 -6.28 -42.82 -19.92
CA PHE A 74 -5.22 -42.97 -20.91
C PHE A 74 -4.14 -41.88 -20.81
N GLU A 75 -4.55 -40.61 -20.64
CA GLU A 75 -3.61 -39.48 -20.46
C GLU A 75 -2.71 -39.64 -19.22
N ASN A 76 -3.23 -40.25 -18.16
CA ASN A 76 -2.46 -40.54 -16.95
C ASN A 76 -1.54 -41.75 -17.13
N TYR A 77 -1.94 -42.73 -17.96
CA TYR A 77 -1.10 -43.88 -18.31
C TYR A 77 0.17 -43.47 -19.09
N GLY A 78 0.07 -42.52 -20.02
CA GLY A 78 1.16 -42.14 -20.93
C GLY A 78 2.27 -41.24 -20.36
N ARG A 79 2.23 -40.84 -19.08
CA ARG A 79 3.24 -39.93 -18.51
C ARG A 79 4.57 -40.67 -18.24
N PRO A 80 5.71 -40.24 -18.83
CA PRO A 80 6.98 -40.92 -18.64
C PRO A 80 7.50 -40.81 -17.20
N LYS A 81 7.86 -41.94 -16.59
CA LYS A 81 8.55 -42.01 -15.29
C LYS A 81 10.02 -41.60 -15.48
N LYS A 82 10.43 -40.42 -15.01
CA LYS A 82 11.85 -40.03 -14.99
C LYS A 82 12.59 -40.74 -13.85
N ALA A 83 13.75 -41.31 -14.15
CA ALA A 83 14.64 -41.92 -13.17
C ALA A 83 15.31 -40.85 -12.29
N PRO A 84 15.52 -41.09 -10.99
CA PRO A 84 16.15 -40.12 -10.10
C PRO A 84 17.62 -39.90 -10.48
N SER A 85 18.02 -38.65 -10.67
CA SER A 85 19.42 -38.27 -10.83
C SER A 85 20.18 -38.47 -9.51
N LYS A 86 21.33 -39.14 -9.57
CA LYS A 86 22.22 -39.37 -8.42
C LYS A 86 22.63 -38.04 -7.77
N PHE A 87 22.39 -37.91 -6.47
CA PHE A 87 22.80 -36.76 -5.65
C PHE A 87 23.82 -37.18 -4.58
N ASP A 88 24.69 -36.22 -4.25
CA ASP A 88 25.80 -36.26 -3.27
C ASP A 88 25.27 -36.17 -1.82
N PRO A 89 25.82 -36.90 -0.82
CA PRO A 89 25.14 -37.14 0.44
C PRO A 89 25.55 -36.11 1.50
N VAL A 90 24.83 -34.99 1.57
CA VAL A 90 24.78 -34.16 2.79
C VAL A 90 23.34 -33.77 3.09
N ILE A 91 22.49 -34.76 3.37
CA ILE A 91 21.26 -34.68 4.20
C ILE A 91 20.88 -36.14 4.49
N LYS A 92 20.69 -36.49 5.77
CA LYS A 92 20.26 -37.84 6.17
C LYS A 92 18.83 -38.11 5.64
N PRO A 93 18.54 -39.28 5.05
CA PRO A 93 17.18 -39.63 4.65
C PRO A 93 16.33 -39.84 5.91
N VAL A 94 15.20 -39.16 5.96
CA VAL A 94 14.15 -39.41 6.95
C VAL A 94 13.43 -40.70 6.55
N SER A 95 13.67 -41.79 7.29
CA SER A 95 13.13 -43.14 7.02
C SER A 95 11.68 -43.32 7.47
N ILE A 96 10.75 -42.50 6.94
CA ILE A 96 9.30 -42.56 7.28
C ILE A 96 8.49 -43.43 6.31
N ALA A 97 9.07 -43.91 5.21
CA ALA A 97 8.31 -44.54 4.12
C ALA A 97 7.79 -45.97 4.39
N ASP A 98 8.43 -46.78 5.23
CA ASP A 98 8.11 -48.23 5.25
C ASP A 98 6.98 -48.63 6.22
N LYS A 99 6.74 -47.86 7.28
CA LYS A 99 5.77 -48.24 8.33
C LYS A 99 4.34 -47.78 8.02
N LYS A 100 4.20 -46.56 7.49
CA LYS A 100 2.89 -45.96 7.16
C LYS A 100 2.19 -46.65 5.99
N VAL A 101 2.97 -47.18 5.03
CA VAL A 101 2.45 -47.97 3.90
C VAL A 101 1.95 -49.33 4.38
N GLY A 102 2.65 -49.97 5.33
CA GLY A 102 2.21 -51.21 5.96
C GLY A 102 0.90 -51.06 6.75
N ASP A 103 0.79 -49.99 7.54
CA ASP A 103 -0.40 -49.71 8.36
C ASP A 103 -1.63 -49.35 7.49
N PHE A 104 -1.42 -48.68 6.35
CA PHE A 104 -2.46 -48.41 5.36
C PHE A 104 -2.94 -49.69 4.66
N ILE A 105 -2.04 -50.60 4.29
CA ILE A 105 -2.39 -51.89 3.68
C ILE A 105 -3.19 -52.75 4.66
N ALA A 106 -2.81 -52.80 5.93
CA ALA A 106 -3.53 -53.53 6.98
C ALA A 106 -4.93 -52.95 7.23
N TRP A 107 -5.07 -51.62 7.22
CA TRP A 107 -6.36 -50.95 7.32
C TRP A 107 -7.23 -51.17 6.08
N PHE A 108 -6.68 -51.11 4.86
CA PHE A 108 -7.41 -51.33 3.61
C PHE A 108 -7.94 -52.77 3.51
N GLN A 109 -7.16 -53.74 3.99
CA GLN A 109 -7.59 -55.14 4.14
C GLN A 109 -8.70 -55.31 5.19
N SER A 110 -8.88 -54.36 6.11
CA SER A 110 -9.94 -54.40 7.15
C SER A 110 -11.28 -53.83 6.68
N ILE A 111 -11.33 -53.19 5.50
CA ILE A 111 -12.58 -52.66 4.93
C ILE A 111 -13.25 -53.77 4.12
N SER A 112 -14.48 -54.15 4.52
CA SER A 112 -15.28 -55.10 3.75
C SER A 112 -15.52 -54.55 2.34
N ILE A 113 -14.99 -55.25 1.33
CA ILE A 113 -15.13 -54.91 -0.10
C ILE A 113 -16.61 -54.70 -0.49
N PHE A 114 -17.54 -55.36 0.20
CA PHE A 114 -18.99 -55.24 -0.01
C PHE A 114 -19.59 -53.87 0.37
N LYS A 115 -18.91 -53.03 1.19
CA LYS A 115 -19.34 -51.65 1.46
C LYS A 115 -18.78 -50.63 0.46
N LEU A 116 -17.75 -51.00 -0.31
CA LEU A 116 -17.13 -50.14 -1.33
C LEU A 116 -17.85 -50.26 -2.68
N THR A 117 -18.36 -51.45 -3.01
CA THR A 117 -19.07 -51.72 -4.28
C THR A 117 -20.44 -51.03 -4.39
N THR A 118 -21.06 -50.66 -3.27
CA THR A 118 -22.35 -49.95 -3.25
C THR A 118 -22.20 -48.43 -3.33
N VAL A 119 -21.01 -47.87 -3.09
CA VAL A 119 -20.76 -46.41 -3.09
C VAL A 119 -20.06 -45.94 -4.37
N PHE A 120 -19.27 -46.78 -5.02
CA PHE A 120 -18.60 -46.46 -6.27
C PHE A 120 -18.87 -47.55 -7.30
N SER A 121 -19.75 -47.26 -8.26
CA SER A 121 -20.05 -48.16 -9.39
C SER A 121 -18.88 -48.32 -10.36
N GLU A 122 -17.80 -47.53 -10.20
CA GLU A 122 -16.62 -47.59 -11.05
C GLU A 122 -15.37 -47.85 -10.21
N ILE A 123 -14.91 -49.10 -10.23
CA ILE A 123 -13.65 -49.57 -9.61
C ILE A 123 -12.47 -48.70 -10.08
N THR A 124 -12.54 -48.13 -11.29
CA THR A 124 -11.49 -47.29 -11.85
C THR A 124 -11.39 -45.91 -11.20
N LEU A 125 -12.50 -45.33 -10.74
CA LEU A 125 -12.47 -44.09 -9.96
C LEU A 125 -11.81 -44.35 -8.59
N LEU A 126 -12.09 -45.52 -8.01
CA LEU A 126 -11.52 -45.97 -6.75
C LEU A 126 -10.02 -46.26 -6.88
N VAL A 127 -9.58 -46.92 -7.95
CA VAL A 127 -8.16 -47.15 -8.26
C VAL A 127 -7.45 -45.84 -8.63
N ALA A 128 -8.06 -44.93 -9.39
CA ALA A 128 -7.50 -43.62 -9.70
C ALA A 128 -7.40 -42.74 -8.45
N MET A 129 -8.39 -42.79 -7.55
CA MET A 129 -8.33 -42.14 -6.24
C MET A 129 -7.24 -42.80 -5.37
N LEU A 130 -7.17 -44.13 -5.30
CA LEU A 130 -6.15 -44.86 -4.54
C LEU A 130 -4.75 -44.53 -5.07
N SER A 131 -4.51 -44.53 -6.37
CA SER A 131 -3.24 -44.12 -6.98
C SER A 131 -2.97 -42.63 -6.75
N PHE A 132 -3.99 -41.76 -6.83
CA PHE A 132 -3.84 -40.34 -6.51
C PHE A 132 -3.43 -40.14 -5.05
N PHE A 133 -4.02 -40.87 -4.10
CA PHE A 133 -3.70 -40.80 -2.66
C PHE A 133 -2.38 -41.51 -2.29
N VAL A 134 -2.04 -42.62 -2.96
CA VAL A 134 -0.78 -43.36 -2.74
C VAL A 134 0.43 -42.62 -3.31
N ASP A 135 0.28 -41.96 -4.48
CA ASP A 135 1.36 -41.17 -5.08
C ASP A 135 1.39 -39.69 -4.62
N ALA A 136 0.36 -39.20 -3.90
CA ALA A 136 0.31 -37.83 -3.41
C ALA A 136 1.53 -37.46 -2.52
N PRO A 137 1.95 -38.30 -1.54
CA PRO A 137 3.14 -38.02 -0.75
C PRO A 137 4.41 -37.91 -1.60
N ARG A 138 4.53 -38.74 -2.64
CA ARG A 138 5.69 -38.75 -3.55
C ARG A 138 5.75 -37.48 -4.39
N ARG A 139 4.62 -37.03 -4.94
CA ARG A 139 4.51 -35.77 -5.70
C ARG A 139 4.73 -34.53 -4.83
N HIS A 140 4.23 -34.54 -3.59
CA HIS A 140 4.51 -33.45 -2.64
C HIS A 140 6.00 -33.36 -2.34
N GLN A 141 6.66 -34.50 -2.11
CA GLN A 141 8.11 -34.53 -1.85
C GLN A 141 8.93 -34.09 -3.08
N GLU A 142 8.55 -34.49 -4.29
CA GLU A 142 9.18 -34.01 -5.53
C GLU A 142 9.04 -32.49 -5.68
N ALA A 143 7.84 -31.95 -5.50
CA ALA A 143 7.60 -30.51 -5.56
C ALA A 143 8.41 -29.73 -4.49
N ILE A 144 8.51 -30.27 -3.27
CA ILE A 144 9.34 -29.68 -2.21
C ILE A 144 10.83 -29.67 -2.61
N ASN A 145 11.34 -30.78 -3.15
CA ASN A 145 12.74 -30.88 -3.56
C ASN A 145 13.06 -29.91 -4.70
N ASP A 146 12.19 -29.83 -5.70
CA ASP A 146 12.33 -28.91 -6.83
C ASP A 146 12.31 -27.45 -6.35
N ALA A 147 11.37 -27.10 -5.48
CA ALA A 147 11.28 -25.77 -4.89
C ALA A 147 12.54 -25.41 -4.07
N GLN A 148 13.06 -26.34 -3.25
CA GLN A 148 14.31 -26.12 -2.52
C GLN A 148 15.50 -25.87 -3.46
N GLN A 149 15.60 -26.64 -4.55
CA GLN A 149 16.65 -26.47 -5.55
C GLN A 149 16.55 -25.09 -6.22
N VAL A 150 15.33 -24.65 -6.57
CA VAL A 150 15.10 -23.32 -7.14
C VAL A 150 15.52 -22.23 -6.18
N VAL A 151 15.14 -22.30 -4.90
CA VAL A 151 15.55 -21.34 -3.86
C VAL A 151 17.08 -21.25 -3.76
N GLN A 152 17.78 -22.38 -3.73
CA GLN A 152 19.24 -22.41 -3.66
C GLN A 152 19.90 -21.82 -4.93
N SER A 153 19.44 -22.23 -6.11
CA SER A 153 19.98 -21.74 -7.39
C SER A 153 19.74 -20.24 -7.62
N ALA A 154 18.75 -19.68 -6.94
CA ALA A 154 18.42 -18.27 -7.05
C ALA A 154 19.25 -17.39 -6.13
N LYS A 155 20.00 -17.89 -5.14
CA LYS A 155 20.63 -17.14 -4.02
C LYS A 155 21.17 -15.73 -4.35
N GLU A 156 21.90 -15.57 -5.45
CA GLU A 156 22.58 -14.33 -5.83
C GLU A 156 21.75 -13.39 -6.72
N LYS A 157 20.52 -13.79 -7.05
CA LYS A 157 19.63 -13.04 -7.95
C LYS A 157 18.80 -12.02 -7.18
N THR A 158 18.79 -10.78 -7.65
CA THR A 158 17.88 -9.74 -7.14
C THR A 158 16.43 -10.11 -7.46
N TYR A 159 16.10 -10.48 -8.71
CA TYR A 159 14.74 -10.91 -9.08
C TYR A 159 14.74 -12.33 -9.62
N SER A 160 13.74 -13.13 -9.21
CA SER A 160 13.51 -14.48 -9.72
C SER A 160 12.07 -14.88 -9.44
N GLN A 161 11.24 -14.94 -10.49
CA GLN A 161 9.88 -15.45 -10.37
C GLN A 161 9.87 -16.89 -9.83
N GLY A 162 10.77 -17.75 -10.32
CA GLY A 162 10.91 -19.11 -9.81
C GLY A 162 11.22 -19.18 -8.31
N ARG A 163 12.00 -18.24 -7.74
CA ARG A 163 12.20 -18.18 -6.28
C ARG A 163 10.89 -17.84 -5.56
N ILE A 164 10.13 -16.88 -6.06
CA ILE A 164 8.84 -16.48 -5.47
C ILE A 164 7.91 -17.69 -5.48
N ASP A 165 7.75 -18.33 -6.64
CA ASP A 165 6.90 -19.52 -6.80
C ASP A 165 7.36 -20.65 -5.85
N ALA A 166 8.66 -20.93 -5.80
CA ALA A 166 9.23 -21.94 -4.93
C ALA A 166 9.02 -21.64 -3.43
N LEU A 167 9.19 -20.39 -2.98
CA LEU A 167 8.91 -20.02 -1.59
C LEU A 167 7.42 -20.14 -1.27
N THR A 168 6.55 -19.79 -2.21
CA THR A 168 5.09 -19.96 -2.07
C THR A 168 4.70 -21.44 -2.00
N ASP A 169 5.31 -22.30 -2.82
CA ASP A 169 5.11 -23.75 -2.77
C ASP A 169 5.59 -24.34 -1.44
N LEU A 170 6.79 -23.97 -0.98
CA LEU A 170 7.30 -24.43 0.31
C LEU A 170 6.41 -23.97 1.48
N ASN A 171 5.91 -22.73 1.42
CA ASN A 171 4.95 -22.21 2.38
C ASN A 171 3.62 -22.97 2.37
N LYS A 172 3.13 -23.39 1.20
CA LYS A 172 1.92 -24.24 1.08
C LYS A 172 2.09 -25.57 1.82
N TYR A 173 3.29 -26.16 1.78
CA TYR A 173 3.58 -27.44 2.43
C TYR A 173 4.18 -27.31 3.84
N CYS A 174 4.23 -26.10 4.42
CA CYS A 174 4.89 -25.83 5.71
C CYS A 174 6.37 -26.26 5.78
N VAL A 175 7.09 -26.22 4.66
CA VAL A 175 8.51 -26.61 4.63
C VAL A 175 9.40 -25.41 4.91
N SER A 176 9.95 -25.39 6.12
CA SER A 176 10.93 -24.40 6.60
C SER A 176 12.17 -24.29 5.70
N VAL A 177 12.65 -23.05 5.50
CA VAL A 177 13.90 -22.73 4.78
C VAL A 177 14.81 -21.86 5.65
N THR A 178 15.25 -22.44 6.76
CA THR A 178 16.16 -21.80 7.72
C THR A 178 17.47 -21.39 7.06
N GLY A 179 17.96 -20.19 7.33
CA GLY A 179 19.25 -19.73 6.82
C GLY A 179 19.29 -19.39 5.34
N VAL A 180 18.13 -19.34 4.65
CA VAL A 180 18.08 -18.98 3.23
C VAL A 180 18.69 -17.59 2.99
N SER A 181 19.43 -17.44 1.91
CA SER A 181 20.03 -16.16 1.53
C SER A 181 19.37 -15.64 0.24
N ALA A 182 18.84 -14.42 0.33
CA ALA A 182 18.15 -13.70 -0.72
C ALA A 182 18.37 -12.19 -0.53
N VAL A 183 19.64 -11.79 -0.56
CA VAL A 183 20.08 -10.40 -0.39
C VAL A 183 19.55 -9.55 -1.55
N LYS A 184 18.96 -8.39 -1.23
CA LYS A 184 18.34 -7.45 -2.17
C LYS A 184 17.24 -8.07 -3.03
N ALA A 185 16.68 -9.20 -2.59
CA ALA A 185 15.68 -9.91 -3.36
C ALA A 185 14.40 -9.08 -3.53
N GLU A 186 13.86 -9.06 -4.73
CA GLU A 186 12.56 -8.48 -5.05
C GLU A 186 11.46 -9.52 -4.76
N LEU A 187 10.78 -9.33 -3.63
CA LEU A 187 9.75 -10.21 -3.05
C LEU A 187 8.50 -9.41 -2.66
N LYS A 188 8.24 -8.28 -3.35
CA LYS A 188 7.07 -7.44 -3.09
C LYS A 188 5.78 -8.25 -3.15
N GLY A 189 4.94 -8.10 -2.12
CA GLY A 189 3.63 -8.73 -2.04
C GLY A 189 3.64 -10.24 -1.79
N ILE A 190 4.78 -10.87 -1.49
CA ILE A 190 4.83 -12.32 -1.28
C ILE A 190 3.94 -12.77 -0.10
N GLU A 191 3.26 -13.90 -0.25
CA GLU A 191 2.39 -14.49 0.77
C GLU A 191 3.03 -15.73 1.40
N LEU A 192 3.47 -15.62 2.66
CA LEU A 192 4.15 -16.67 3.43
C LEU A 192 3.42 -17.04 4.75
N ASN A 193 2.10 -16.86 4.76
CA ASN A 193 1.24 -17.05 5.94
C ASN A 193 0.30 -18.26 5.83
N ASN A 194 0.61 -19.23 4.95
CA ASN A 194 -0.29 -20.36 4.67
C ASN A 194 0.12 -21.65 5.39
N CYS A 195 1.11 -21.57 6.28
CA CYS A 195 1.57 -22.72 7.03
C CYS A 195 0.56 -23.11 8.14
N TYR A 196 -0.38 -23.98 7.77
CA TYR A 196 -1.23 -24.72 8.69
C TYR A 196 -0.81 -26.18 8.69
N VAL A 197 -0.66 -26.78 9.88
CA VAL A 197 -0.67 -28.23 9.98
C VAL A 197 -2.12 -28.70 9.81
N TYR A 198 -2.49 -29.09 8.59
CA TYR A 198 -3.65 -29.94 8.36
C TYR A 198 -3.31 -31.35 8.85
N PRO A 199 -4.06 -31.93 9.81
CA PRO A 199 -4.07 -33.37 9.96
C PRO A 199 -4.84 -33.93 8.76
N GLU A 200 -4.16 -34.62 7.86
CA GLU A 200 -4.85 -35.37 6.82
C GLU A 200 -5.78 -36.40 7.50
N LEU A 201 -7.04 -36.39 7.02
CA LEU A 201 -8.20 -37.22 7.36
C LEU A 201 -9.15 -36.69 8.47
N GLY A 202 -10.20 -36.02 8.01
CA GLY A 202 -11.45 -35.81 8.75
C GLY A 202 -12.45 -36.95 8.56
N GLU A 203 -13.35 -37.05 9.56
CA GLU A 203 -14.66 -37.74 9.60
C GLU A 203 -14.83 -39.15 10.24
N ILE A 204 -13.82 -39.79 10.85
CA ILE A 204 -14.06 -40.99 11.70
C ILE A 204 -13.76 -40.77 13.19
N PHE A 205 -13.15 -39.65 13.58
CA PHE A 205 -12.70 -39.40 14.96
C PHE A 205 -13.41 -38.21 15.65
N SER A 206 -14.75 -38.20 15.68
CA SER A 206 -15.54 -37.14 16.32
C SER A 206 -15.76 -37.31 17.84
N GLN A 207 -15.10 -38.29 18.49
CA GLN A 207 -15.29 -38.55 19.93
C GLN A 207 -13.97 -38.75 20.70
N TRP A 208 -13.12 -37.72 20.81
CA TRP A 208 -12.35 -37.32 22.03
C TRP A 208 -11.28 -36.23 21.74
N PRO A 209 -10.91 -35.34 22.70
CA PRO A 209 -11.41 -33.96 22.75
C PRO A 209 -10.30 -32.87 22.56
N PRO A 210 -10.63 -31.56 22.69
CA PRO A 210 -10.68 -30.54 21.63
C PRO A 210 -9.37 -29.77 21.34
N LEU A 211 -9.26 -29.20 20.13
CA LEU A 211 -8.48 -28.00 19.77
C LEU A 211 -6.97 -27.97 20.08
N LEU A 212 -6.09 -28.45 19.18
CA LEU A 212 -4.72 -27.93 19.05
C LEU A 212 -4.16 -28.08 17.62
N SER A 213 -4.77 -27.43 16.62
CA SER A 213 -4.02 -27.06 15.42
C SER A 213 -3.03 -25.95 15.80
N LYS A 214 -1.76 -26.27 16.02
CA LYS A 214 -0.74 -25.23 16.27
C LYS A 214 -0.37 -24.61 14.92
N TYR A 215 -0.75 -23.35 14.73
CA TYR A 215 -0.21 -22.55 13.63
C TYR A 215 1.32 -22.53 13.78
N ARG A 216 2.03 -23.11 12.82
CA ARG A 216 3.48 -22.99 12.70
C ARG A 216 3.68 -22.05 11.54
N GLY A 217 4.09 -20.80 11.78
CA GLY A 217 4.43 -19.94 10.65
C GLY A 217 5.58 -20.51 9.83
N PHE A 218 5.68 -20.07 8.59
CA PHE A 218 6.81 -20.39 7.74
C PHE A 218 8.11 -19.99 8.44
N ASP A 219 9.13 -20.84 8.39
CA ASP A 219 10.38 -20.60 9.13
C ASP A 219 11.46 -20.09 8.18
N LEU A 220 11.82 -18.82 8.41
CA LEU A 220 12.92 -18.07 7.81
C LEU A 220 13.91 -17.63 8.89
N SER A 221 14.02 -18.38 9.99
CA SER A 221 15.00 -18.10 11.02
C SER A 221 16.41 -18.12 10.41
N TYR A 222 17.24 -17.18 10.85
CA TYR A 222 18.61 -16.97 10.37
C TYR A 222 18.74 -16.65 8.87
N ALA A 223 17.64 -16.37 8.16
CA ALA A 223 17.69 -15.99 6.76
C ALA A 223 18.47 -14.67 6.56
N ASN A 224 19.19 -14.56 5.45
CA ASN A 224 19.82 -13.33 5.02
C ASN A 224 19.00 -12.65 3.92
N LEU A 225 18.21 -11.65 4.33
CA LEU A 225 17.29 -10.85 3.52
C LEU A 225 17.70 -9.36 3.53
N GLU A 226 19.00 -9.10 3.68
CA GLU A 226 19.55 -7.73 3.68
C GLU A 226 19.12 -6.97 2.42
N GLY A 227 18.50 -5.81 2.59
CA GLY A 227 18.03 -4.95 1.51
C GLY A 227 16.91 -5.55 0.65
N ALA A 228 16.33 -6.70 1.01
CA ALA A 228 15.24 -7.31 0.25
C ALA A 228 14.02 -6.40 0.21
N ASN A 229 13.31 -6.40 -0.91
CA ASN A 229 12.03 -5.74 -1.06
C ASN A 229 10.89 -6.69 -0.71
N LEU A 230 10.26 -6.46 0.43
CA LEU A 230 9.13 -7.20 1.00
C LEU A 230 7.92 -6.26 1.19
N GLU A 231 7.83 -5.18 0.40
CA GLU A 231 6.73 -4.22 0.47
C GLU A 231 5.39 -4.94 0.28
N GLY A 232 4.44 -4.70 1.19
CA GLY A 232 3.11 -5.31 1.16
C GLY A 232 3.08 -6.83 1.37
N ALA A 233 4.20 -7.48 1.71
CA ALA A 233 4.25 -8.93 1.91
C ALA A 233 3.37 -9.37 3.10
N ASN A 234 2.76 -10.54 2.98
CA ASN A 234 2.02 -11.17 4.06
C ASN A 234 2.89 -12.20 4.78
N LEU A 235 3.45 -11.79 5.91
CA LEU A 235 4.45 -12.49 6.72
C LEU A 235 3.91 -12.77 8.12
N LYS A 236 2.59 -12.94 8.24
CA LYS A 236 1.90 -13.14 9.52
C LYS A 236 2.42 -14.42 10.19
N ASN A 237 2.74 -14.30 11.49
CA ASN A 237 3.21 -15.39 12.36
C ASN A 237 4.50 -16.08 11.90
N ILE A 238 5.22 -15.52 10.92
CA ILE A 238 6.45 -16.09 10.38
C ILE A 238 7.56 -16.12 11.44
N ASP A 239 8.48 -17.08 11.33
CA ASP A 239 9.67 -17.13 12.18
C ASP A 239 10.86 -16.48 11.45
N PHE A 240 11.31 -15.34 11.94
CA PHE A 240 12.49 -14.59 11.49
C PHE A 240 13.56 -14.50 12.59
N ARG A 241 13.56 -15.42 13.57
CA ARG A 241 14.56 -15.38 14.65
C ARG A 241 15.97 -15.31 14.10
N GLY A 242 16.75 -14.33 14.55
CA GLY A 242 18.13 -14.12 14.11
C GLY A 242 18.32 -13.80 12.62
N ALA A 243 17.25 -13.51 11.86
CA ALA A 243 17.37 -13.16 10.45
C ALA A 243 18.06 -11.80 10.26
N ASN A 244 18.79 -11.64 9.16
CA ASN A 244 19.34 -10.36 8.72
C ASN A 244 18.37 -9.69 7.75
N LEU A 245 17.68 -8.65 8.20
CA LEU A 245 16.74 -7.80 7.46
C LEU A 245 17.25 -6.35 7.36
N ALA A 246 18.56 -6.13 7.51
CA ALA A 246 19.14 -4.80 7.48
C ALA A 246 18.81 -4.09 6.16
N GLY A 247 18.29 -2.87 6.25
CA GLY A 247 17.87 -2.07 5.07
C GLY A 247 16.70 -2.65 4.26
N ALA A 248 16.06 -3.74 4.68
CA ALA A 248 14.95 -4.34 3.96
C ALA A 248 13.76 -3.37 3.83
N ASN A 249 13.05 -3.42 2.70
CA ASN A 249 11.82 -2.67 2.47
C ASN A 249 10.62 -3.51 2.93
N LEU A 250 10.06 -3.22 4.10
CA LEU A 250 8.91 -3.90 4.70
C LEU A 250 7.69 -2.96 4.79
N VAL A 251 7.62 -1.95 3.91
CA VAL A 251 6.52 -0.98 3.89
C VAL A 251 5.20 -1.69 3.71
N ALA A 252 4.23 -1.39 4.58
CA ALA A 252 2.90 -2.01 4.60
C ALA A 252 2.90 -3.56 4.71
N ALA A 253 4.02 -4.20 5.08
CA ALA A 253 4.06 -5.64 5.29
C ALA A 253 3.23 -6.05 6.52
N ASN A 254 2.60 -7.22 6.45
CA ASN A 254 1.88 -7.81 7.57
C ASN A 254 2.78 -8.79 8.33
N LEU A 255 3.32 -8.37 9.46
CA LEU A 255 4.18 -9.12 10.39
C LEU A 255 3.46 -9.43 11.71
N ALA A 256 2.13 -9.40 11.73
CA ALA A 256 1.38 -9.65 12.97
C ALA A 256 1.74 -11.03 13.55
N GLY A 257 2.08 -11.06 14.84
CA GLY A 257 2.51 -12.26 15.55
C GLY A 257 3.85 -12.87 15.08
N ALA A 258 4.60 -12.21 14.18
CA ALA A 258 5.89 -12.71 13.70
C ALA A 258 6.93 -12.80 14.83
N ASN A 259 7.82 -13.77 14.76
CA ASN A 259 8.92 -13.94 15.70
C ASN A 259 10.23 -13.40 15.10
N LEU A 260 10.60 -12.18 15.46
CA LEU A 260 11.80 -11.45 15.03
C LEU A 260 12.86 -11.36 16.14
N ALA A 261 12.82 -12.26 17.13
CA ALA A 261 13.76 -12.20 18.25
C ALA A 261 15.21 -12.31 17.76
N GLY A 262 16.06 -11.39 18.19
CA GLY A 262 17.46 -11.29 17.77
C GLY A 262 17.68 -10.92 16.30
N ALA A 263 16.64 -10.59 15.52
CA ALA A 263 16.79 -10.20 14.12
C ALA A 263 17.53 -8.85 13.97
N ASN A 264 18.26 -8.69 12.87
CA ASN A 264 18.89 -7.43 12.50
C ASN A 264 18.01 -6.67 11.51
N LEU A 265 17.32 -5.63 11.98
CA LEU A 265 16.44 -4.73 11.22
C LEU A 265 17.05 -3.31 11.11
N LYS A 266 18.37 -3.18 11.24
CA LYS A 266 19.05 -1.88 11.17
C LYS A 266 18.70 -1.16 9.86
N GLY A 267 18.17 0.05 9.96
CA GLY A 267 17.76 0.86 8.80
C GLY A 267 16.60 0.28 7.98
N ALA A 268 15.92 -0.76 8.45
CA ALA A 268 14.78 -1.35 7.76
C ALA A 268 13.61 -0.34 7.65
N LYS A 269 12.86 -0.44 6.55
CA LYS A 269 11.74 0.45 6.21
C LYS A 269 10.43 -0.26 6.56
N LEU A 270 9.86 0.02 7.71
CA LEU A 270 8.65 -0.61 8.27
C LEU A 270 7.44 0.36 8.29
N TRP A 271 7.43 1.40 7.45
CA TRP A 271 6.33 2.36 7.43
C TRP A 271 5.00 1.65 7.15
N ARG A 272 3.99 1.93 7.97
CA ARG A 272 2.64 1.31 7.88
C ARG A 272 2.62 -0.22 8.05
N ALA A 273 3.72 -0.85 8.46
CA ALA A 273 3.74 -2.29 8.69
C ALA A 273 2.83 -2.65 9.88
N ASN A 274 2.25 -3.84 9.82
CA ASN A 274 1.48 -4.41 10.93
C ASN A 274 2.36 -5.38 11.72
N LEU A 275 2.82 -4.97 12.90
CA LEU A 275 3.61 -5.75 13.85
C LEU A 275 2.82 -6.07 15.13
N GLU A 276 1.49 -6.07 15.08
CA GLU A 276 0.67 -6.37 16.24
C GLU A 276 1.04 -7.73 16.85
N GLY A 277 1.39 -7.74 18.13
CA GLY A 277 1.82 -8.93 18.86
C GLY A 277 3.13 -9.57 18.40
N ALA A 278 3.90 -8.92 17.53
CA ALA A 278 5.19 -9.45 17.07
C ALA A 278 6.22 -9.51 18.21
N ASN A 279 7.09 -10.52 18.19
CA ASN A 279 8.18 -10.67 19.14
C ASN A 279 9.50 -10.13 18.55
N LEU A 280 9.95 -8.97 19.00
CA LEU A 280 11.19 -8.30 18.59
C LEU A 280 12.24 -8.29 19.72
N GLU A 281 12.16 -9.21 20.68
CA GLU A 281 13.08 -9.29 21.81
C GLU A 281 14.55 -9.32 21.34
N ASN A 282 15.40 -8.48 21.95
CA ASN A 282 16.84 -8.37 21.65
C ASN A 282 17.18 -8.11 20.16
N SER A 283 16.23 -7.65 19.35
CA SER A 283 16.47 -7.31 17.94
C SER A 283 17.19 -5.96 17.79
N ASN A 284 17.81 -5.74 16.63
CA ASN A 284 18.47 -4.47 16.28
C ASN A 284 17.63 -3.68 15.26
N LEU A 285 16.97 -2.62 15.70
CA LEU A 285 16.14 -1.71 14.90
C LEU A 285 16.76 -0.30 14.78
N GLN A 286 18.07 -0.17 15.00
CA GLN A 286 18.77 1.12 14.91
C GLN A 286 18.43 1.84 13.59
N ASN A 287 18.01 3.11 13.68
CA ASN A 287 17.65 3.97 12.56
C ASN A 287 16.56 3.39 11.62
N SER A 288 15.74 2.45 12.09
CA SER A 288 14.61 1.92 11.32
C SER A 288 13.45 2.91 11.21
N GLY A 289 12.68 2.82 10.12
CA GLY A 289 11.50 3.65 9.86
C GLY A 289 10.21 2.91 10.20
N LEU A 290 9.63 3.15 11.37
CA LEU A 290 8.40 2.52 11.88
C LEU A 290 7.17 3.44 11.81
N GLY A 291 7.25 4.55 11.07
CA GLY A 291 6.19 5.55 11.05
C GLY A 291 4.83 5.00 10.60
N ARG A 292 3.76 5.36 11.33
CA ARG A 292 2.39 4.86 11.11
C ARG A 292 2.23 3.33 11.23
N ALA A 293 3.18 2.62 11.84
CA ALA A 293 3.05 1.18 12.04
C ALA A 293 2.00 0.84 13.12
N ASN A 294 1.41 -0.34 13.01
CA ASN A 294 0.66 -0.95 14.10
C ASN A 294 1.60 -1.83 14.92
N LEU A 295 1.93 -1.40 16.13
CA LEU A 295 2.89 -2.01 17.06
C LEU A 295 2.19 -2.47 18.35
N ARG A 296 0.85 -2.56 18.34
CA ARG A 296 0.06 -2.95 19.50
C ARG A 296 0.57 -4.27 20.08
N LYS A 297 0.79 -4.32 21.39
CA LYS A 297 1.23 -5.53 22.12
C LYS A 297 2.53 -6.16 21.61
N ALA A 298 3.32 -5.47 20.78
CA ALA A 298 4.61 -5.98 20.31
C ALA A 298 5.62 -6.04 21.47
N ASN A 299 6.51 -7.03 21.44
CA ASN A 299 7.56 -7.20 22.45
C ASN A 299 8.91 -6.69 21.93
N PHE A 300 9.36 -5.54 22.41
CA PHE A 300 10.66 -4.92 22.14
C PHE A 300 11.63 -5.04 23.33
N GLN A 301 11.39 -5.96 24.27
CA GLN A 301 12.26 -6.12 25.43
C GLN A 301 13.73 -6.28 25.01
N GLY A 302 14.62 -5.45 25.58
CA GLY A 302 16.05 -5.48 25.29
C GLY A 302 16.46 -5.09 23.86
N ALA A 303 15.53 -4.70 22.99
CA ALA A 303 15.83 -4.34 21.61
C ALA A 303 16.61 -3.01 21.51
N ASN A 304 17.39 -2.85 20.44
CA ASN A 304 18.08 -1.60 20.14
C ASN A 304 17.31 -0.80 19.07
N LEU A 305 16.61 0.24 19.49
CA LEU A 305 15.84 1.16 18.65
C LEU A 305 16.46 2.57 18.62
N SER A 306 17.78 2.71 18.84
CA SER A 306 18.43 4.02 18.82
C SER A 306 18.19 4.73 17.48
N GLY A 307 17.68 5.96 17.50
CA GLY A 307 17.34 6.75 16.32
C GLY A 307 16.16 6.23 15.50
N ALA A 308 15.37 5.27 16.01
CA ALA A 308 14.22 4.74 15.29
C ALA A 308 13.12 5.81 15.12
N LYS A 309 12.49 5.82 13.94
CA LYS A 309 11.45 6.78 13.56
C LYS A 309 10.06 6.13 13.73
N ILE A 310 9.44 6.29 14.89
CA ILE A 310 8.21 5.58 15.31
C ILE A 310 6.99 6.53 15.33
N TYR A 311 7.10 7.73 14.74
CA TYR A 311 6.04 8.74 14.74
C TYR A 311 4.70 8.22 14.17
N TRP A 312 3.60 8.84 14.57
CA TRP A 312 2.24 8.54 14.08
C TRP A 312 1.79 7.07 14.27
N SER A 313 2.45 6.29 15.14
CA SER A 313 2.22 4.85 15.25
C SER A 313 1.24 4.49 16.36
N ASN A 314 0.62 3.31 16.25
CA ASN A 314 -0.15 2.74 17.34
C ASN A 314 0.71 1.74 18.12
N ILE A 315 1.05 2.06 19.37
CA ILE A 315 2.03 1.32 20.18
C ILE A 315 1.40 0.88 21.51
N GLN A 316 0.07 0.77 21.54
CA GLN A 316 -0.67 0.47 22.77
C GLN A 316 -0.29 -0.91 23.32
N GLY A 317 0.03 -0.97 24.61
CA GLY A 317 0.39 -2.21 25.31
C GLY A 317 1.71 -2.86 24.89
N ALA A 318 2.56 -2.19 24.10
CA ALA A 318 3.85 -2.73 23.71
C ALA A 318 4.85 -2.76 24.88
N ASN A 319 5.74 -3.74 24.90
CA ASN A 319 6.78 -3.88 25.91
C ASN A 319 8.13 -3.38 25.38
N PHE A 320 8.62 -2.25 25.86
CA PHE A 320 9.96 -1.70 25.58
C PHE A 320 10.91 -1.83 26.76
N SER A 321 10.62 -2.69 27.73
CA SER A 321 11.43 -2.80 28.94
C SER A 321 12.90 -3.11 28.59
N ARG A 322 13.82 -2.35 29.21
CA ARG A 322 15.27 -2.45 29.02
C ARG A 322 15.75 -2.22 27.57
N SER A 323 14.92 -1.69 26.69
CA SER A 323 15.31 -1.36 25.32
C SER A 323 16.19 -0.11 25.26
N ASN A 324 16.99 0.01 24.20
CA ASN A 324 17.70 1.24 23.88
C ASN A 324 16.88 2.10 22.90
N LEU A 325 16.30 3.19 23.38
CA LEU A 325 15.45 4.11 22.61
C LEU A 325 16.09 5.51 22.47
N GLN A 326 17.42 5.60 22.60
CA GLN A 326 18.13 6.87 22.52
C GLN A 326 17.83 7.57 21.18
N GLY A 327 17.36 8.82 21.23
CA GLY A 327 17.00 9.61 20.06
C GLY A 327 15.82 9.07 19.24
N ALA A 328 15.08 8.08 19.75
CA ALA A 328 13.90 7.57 19.06
C ALA A 328 12.79 8.62 19.02
N ASN A 329 11.99 8.62 17.96
CA ASN A 329 10.94 9.61 17.74
C ASN A 329 9.56 8.95 17.80
N PHE A 330 8.81 9.23 18.87
CA PHE A 330 7.45 8.76 19.12
C PHE A 330 6.37 9.80 18.80
N SER A 331 6.72 10.94 18.20
CA SER A 331 5.79 12.06 18.05
C SER A 331 4.46 11.63 17.43
N ARG A 332 3.34 12.10 18.00
CA ARG A 332 1.95 11.76 17.58
C ARG A 332 1.56 10.28 17.72
N SER A 333 2.31 9.47 18.47
CA SER A 333 1.99 8.05 18.65
C SER A 333 1.04 7.81 19.82
N LYS A 334 0.42 6.63 19.84
CA LYS A 334 -0.48 6.16 20.91
C LYS A 334 0.26 5.12 21.76
N LEU A 335 0.59 5.44 23.01
CA LEU A 335 1.41 4.59 23.91
C LEU A 335 0.66 4.15 25.17
N GLN A 336 -0.67 4.17 25.15
CA GLN A 336 -1.48 3.75 26.30
C GLN A 336 -1.12 2.31 26.70
N GLY A 337 -0.85 2.10 27.98
CA GLY A 337 -0.41 0.80 28.53
C GLY A 337 0.97 0.30 28.08
N ALA A 338 1.77 1.08 27.35
CA ALA A 338 3.12 0.66 26.96
C ALA A 338 4.07 0.61 28.16
N ASP A 339 4.95 -0.39 28.19
CA ASP A 339 5.94 -0.58 29.26
C ASP A 339 7.32 -0.08 28.84
N LEU A 340 7.81 1.01 29.44
CA LEU A 340 9.15 1.58 29.22
C LEU A 340 10.08 1.34 30.42
N TYR A 341 9.80 0.32 31.25
CA TYR A 341 10.60 0.00 32.43
C TYR A 341 12.10 -0.12 32.09
N ARG A 342 12.95 0.70 32.73
CA ARG A 342 14.41 0.74 32.48
C ARG A 342 14.83 0.99 31.02
N ALA A 343 13.95 1.52 30.17
CA ALA A 343 14.33 1.87 28.81
C ALA A 343 15.28 3.09 28.80
N ASN A 344 16.22 3.12 27.85
CA ASN A 344 17.06 4.30 27.62
C ASN A 344 16.37 5.27 26.66
N LEU A 345 15.79 6.35 27.16
CA LEU A 345 15.01 7.34 26.38
C LEU A 345 15.77 8.66 26.18
N GLN A 346 17.09 8.66 26.30
CA GLN A 346 17.89 9.88 26.17
C GLN A 346 17.65 10.56 24.81
N GLY A 347 17.26 11.82 24.83
CA GLY A 347 16.97 12.58 23.61
C GLY A 347 15.76 12.09 22.80
N ALA A 348 14.95 11.16 23.32
CA ALA A 348 13.77 10.67 22.62
C ALA A 348 12.67 11.75 22.52
N SER A 349 11.97 11.84 21.40
CA SER A 349 10.86 12.79 21.21
C SER A 349 9.52 12.12 21.48
N PHE A 350 8.70 12.74 22.34
CA PHE A 350 7.33 12.36 22.65
C PHE A 350 6.32 13.45 22.26
N ARG A 351 6.66 14.40 21.38
CA ARG A 351 5.76 15.51 21.04
C ARG A 351 4.36 15.06 20.62
N HIS A 352 3.32 15.64 21.22
CA HIS A 352 1.93 15.30 20.96
C HIS A 352 1.59 13.80 21.12
N THR A 353 2.40 13.04 21.86
CA THR A 353 2.17 11.62 22.10
C THR A 353 1.07 11.45 23.14
N ASP A 354 0.27 10.41 23.01
CA ASP A 354 -0.69 10.04 24.04
C ASP A 354 -0.11 8.98 24.99
N LEU A 355 0.22 9.42 26.21
CA LEU A 355 0.77 8.61 27.30
C LEU A 355 -0.26 8.38 28.41
N ARG A 356 -1.55 8.55 28.13
CA ARG A 356 -2.61 8.30 29.12
C ARG A 356 -2.73 6.79 29.38
N GLU A 357 -3.42 6.43 30.45
CA GLU A 357 -3.82 5.03 30.70
C GLU A 357 -2.63 4.06 30.87
N GLY A 358 -1.77 4.33 31.86
CA GLY A 358 -0.88 3.30 32.40
C GLY A 358 0.46 3.10 31.70
N THR A 359 0.93 4.06 30.91
CA THR A 359 2.31 4.03 30.37
C THR A 359 3.35 4.00 31.52
N ASN A 360 4.22 3.01 31.54
CA ASN A 360 5.16 2.79 32.64
C ASN A 360 6.55 3.36 32.34
N PHE A 361 6.94 4.45 33.01
CA PHE A 361 8.29 5.05 32.89
C PHE A 361 9.23 4.70 34.05
N ARG A 362 8.88 3.73 34.91
CA ARG A 362 9.69 3.41 36.09
C ARG A 362 11.14 3.07 35.69
N GLU A 363 12.09 3.75 36.34
CA GLU A 363 13.54 3.59 36.13
C GLU A 363 14.02 3.86 34.69
N ALA A 364 13.18 4.40 33.80
CA ALA A 364 13.58 4.80 32.45
C ALA A 364 14.50 6.02 32.48
N GLU A 365 15.50 6.08 31.60
CA GLU A 365 16.45 7.20 31.52
C GLU A 365 15.90 8.30 30.63
N LEU A 366 15.56 9.47 31.19
CA LEU A 366 14.82 10.53 30.50
C LEU A 366 15.66 11.76 30.14
N LYS A 367 16.97 11.76 30.37
CA LYS A 367 17.83 12.92 30.09
C LYS A 367 17.65 13.44 28.65
N GLY A 368 17.21 14.69 28.53
CA GLY A 368 17.04 15.37 27.24
C GLY A 368 15.87 14.88 26.37
N ALA A 369 15.00 13.99 26.89
CA ALA A 369 13.78 13.62 26.19
C ALA A 369 12.84 14.82 26.01
N ASP A 370 12.07 14.88 24.92
CA ASP A 370 11.20 16.02 24.58
C ASP A 370 9.73 15.66 24.75
N PHE A 371 9.12 16.15 25.82
CA PHE A 371 7.74 15.87 26.18
C PHE A 371 6.76 17.01 25.87
N ARG A 372 7.15 17.99 25.05
CA ARG A 372 6.27 19.12 24.72
C ARG A 372 4.94 18.65 24.13
N GLU A 373 3.85 19.22 24.62
CA GLU A 373 2.49 18.95 24.15
C GLU A 373 2.03 17.49 24.23
N THR A 374 2.69 16.70 25.08
CA THR A 374 2.32 15.31 25.33
C THR A 374 1.07 15.24 26.21
N ASN A 375 0.19 14.28 25.95
CA ASN A 375 -0.99 14.03 26.79
C ASN A 375 -0.61 13.07 27.92
N PHE A 376 -0.77 13.51 29.16
CA PHE A 376 -0.50 12.71 30.35
C PHE A 376 -1.80 12.40 31.11
N TRP A 377 -1.84 11.27 31.82
CA TRP A 377 -2.87 11.05 32.85
C TRP A 377 -2.44 11.60 34.21
N SER A 378 -1.13 11.57 34.50
CA SER A 378 -0.51 12.14 35.70
C SER A 378 0.95 12.44 35.45
N THR A 379 1.44 13.60 35.92
CA THR A 379 2.86 13.97 35.85
C THR A 379 3.74 13.04 36.69
N HIS A 380 3.17 12.38 37.71
CA HIS A 380 3.89 11.42 38.56
C HIS A 380 4.42 10.22 37.79
N GLN A 381 3.82 9.85 36.64
CA GLN A 381 4.32 8.71 35.88
C GLN A 381 5.77 8.91 35.41
N LEU A 382 6.12 10.14 35.01
CA LEU A 382 7.45 10.50 34.51
C LEU A 382 8.46 10.65 35.65
N LYS A 383 8.02 11.14 36.81
CA LYS A 383 8.84 11.28 38.02
C LYS A 383 9.37 9.95 38.56
N ARG A 384 8.86 8.82 38.07
CA ARG A 384 9.37 7.47 38.37
C ARG A 384 10.57 7.08 37.50
N GLY A 385 10.87 7.86 36.46
CA GLY A 385 12.07 7.73 35.65
C GLY A 385 13.29 8.41 36.29
N LYS A 386 14.47 8.14 35.75
CA LYS A 386 15.74 8.78 36.10
C LYS A 386 15.93 10.03 35.26
N ASN A 387 16.55 11.07 35.85
CA ASN A 387 16.85 12.34 35.19
C ASN A 387 15.64 12.99 34.50
N TRP A 388 14.43 12.76 35.03
CA TRP A 388 13.20 13.29 34.47
C TRP A 388 13.18 14.82 34.47
N GLU A 389 13.88 15.44 35.42
CA GLU A 389 14.06 16.89 35.53
C GLU A 389 14.74 17.49 34.30
N GLN A 390 15.64 16.72 33.65
CA GLN A 390 16.38 17.15 32.46
C GLN A 390 15.57 16.97 31.16
N ALA A 391 14.37 16.41 31.23
CA ALA A 391 13.48 16.22 30.08
C ALA A 391 12.60 17.46 29.80
N PHE A 392 12.53 18.42 30.73
CA PHE A 392 11.65 19.58 30.60
C PHE A 392 12.46 20.87 30.55
N LYS A 393 12.51 21.49 29.36
CA LYS A 393 13.10 22.85 29.21
C LYS A 393 12.22 23.96 29.77
N ASN A 394 10.93 23.70 30.01
CA ASN A 394 9.97 24.68 30.52
C ASN A 394 9.55 24.33 31.95
N ILE A 395 9.80 25.23 32.89
CA ILE A 395 9.55 25.07 34.34
C ILE A 395 8.06 24.85 34.66
N ASN A 396 7.12 25.31 33.82
CA ASN A 396 5.68 25.26 34.09
C ASN A 396 4.92 24.09 33.42
N TRP A 397 5.61 23.07 32.92
CA TRP A 397 4.98 21.95 32.22
C TRP A 397 3.95 21.17 33.07
N GLU A 398 4.13 21.11 34.40
CA GLU A 398 3.16 20.44 35.29
C GLU A 398 1.81 21.15 35.33
N LEU A 399 1.80 22.48 35.24
CA LEU A 399 0.57 23.28 35.15
C LEU A 399 -0.11 23.07 33.79
N GLN A 400 0.69 23.03 32.71
CA GLN A 400 0.21 22.75 31.35
C GLN A 400 -0.38 21.34 31.22
N ALA A 401 0.20 20.35 31.90
CA ALA A 401 -0.31 18.97 31.91
C ALA A 401 -1.62 18.81 32.72
N ARG A 402 -1.88 19.69 33.70
CA ARG A 402 -3.09 19.68 34.54
C ARG A 402 -4.25 20.45 33.91
N GLN A 403 -3.95 21.54 33.20
CA GLN A 403 -4.94 22.27 32.43
C GLN A 403 -5.24 21.42 31.18
N LYS A 404 -6.51 21.07 30.96
CA LYS A 404 -6.97 20.57 29.65
C LYS A 404 -7.50 21.78 28.86
N PRO A 405 -6.67 22.68 28.32
CA PRO A 405 -7.21 23.66 27.40
C PRO A 405 -7.84 22.88 26.23
N GLN A 406 -8.99 23.34 25.77
CA GLN A 406 -9.50 22.93 24.47
C GLN A 406 -8.35 23.18 23.48
N LYS A 407 -7.80 22.13 22.87
CA LYS A 407 -6.59 22.25 22.06
C LYS A 407 -6.89 23.10 20.84
N THR A 408 -6.29 24.29 20.74
CA THR A 408 -6.36 25.11 19.54
C THR A 408 -5.29 24.60 18.58
N PHE A 409 -5.68 23.99 17.47
CA PHE A 409 -4.72 23.51 16.49
C PHE A 409 -4.19 24.65 15.65
N GLN A 410 -2.88 24.70 15.42
CA GLN A 410 -2.25 25.66 14.51
C GLN A 410 -2.01 25.02 13.14
N ILE A 411 -2.64 25.57 12.10
CA ILE A 411 -2.43 25.12 10.72
C ILE A 411 -1.70 26.22 9.95
N GLY A 412 -0.47 25.93 9.55
CA GLY A 412 0.32 26.78 8.68
C GLY A 412 -0.18 26.70 7.24
N LEU A 413 -0.33 27.84 6.59
CA LEU A 413 -0.48 27.93 5.13
C LEU A 413 0.76 28.64 4.58
N ILE A 414 1.58 27.92 3.82
CA ILE A 414 2.69 28.52 3.09
C ILE A 414 2.14 29.06 1.78
N LYS A 415 2.20 30.37 1.63
CA LYS A 415 1.81 31.06 0.40
C LYS A 415 3.08 31.27 -0.42
N GLY A 416 3.14 30.72 -1.61
CA GLY A 416 4.10 31.15 -2.63
C GLY A 416 3.76 32.55 -3.14
N THR A 417 4.26 32.96 -4.31
CA THR A 417 3.98 34.28 -4.93
C THR A 417 2.55 34.77 -4.67
N LYS A 418 2.37 36.09 -4.50
CA LYS A 418 1.09 36.80 -4.24
C LYS A 418 0.04 36.63 -5.36
N GLY A 419 -0.33 35.40 -5.68
CA GLY A 419 -1.35 35.00 -6.64
C GLY A 419 -2.68 34.77 -5.95
N SER A 420 -3.77 35.07 -6.66
CA SER A 420 -5.16 34.96 -6.20
C SER A 420 -5.55 33.56 -5.68
N LEU A 421 -4.78 32.52 -6.03
CA LEU A 421 -5.01 31.14 -5.63
C LEU A 421 -4.75 30.91 -4.13
N PHE A 422 -3.65 31.45 -3.60
CA PHE A 422 -3.30 31.30 -2.20
C PHE A 422 -4.29 32.02 -1.28
N THR A 423 -4.74 33.21 -1.69
CA THR A 423 -5.82 33.93 -1.01
C THR A 423 -7.10 33.10 -1.01
N SER A 424 -7.39 32.39 -2.09
CA SER A 424 -8.56 31.50 -2.16
C SER A 424 -8.42 30.30 -1.21
N TYR A 425 -7.25 29.66 -1.16
CA TYR A 425 -6.98 28.60 -0.16
C TYR A 425 -7.15 29.13 1.26
N GLN A 426 -6.56 30.28 1.58
CA GLN A 426 -6.66 30.91 2.90
C GLN A 426 -8.12 31.15 3.30
N LYS A 427 -8.93 31.81 2.44
CA LYS A 427 -10.36 32.06 2.73
C LYS A 427 -11.12 30.74 2.99
N GLY A 428 -10.81 29.69 2.24
CA GLY A 428 -11.36 28.35 2.47
C GLY A 428 -10.99 27.76 3.82
N MET A 429 -9.71 27.85 4.19
CA MET A 429 -9.17 27.37 5.47
C MET A 429 -9.73 28.17 6.66
N GLU A 430 -9.82 29.49 6.55
CA GLU A 430 -10.41 30.38 7.57
C GLU A 430 -11.87 30.03 7.85
N LYS A 431 -12.64 29.72 6.81
CA LYS A 431 -14.00 29.20 7.01
C LYS A 431 -14.00 27.84 7.71
N ALA A 432 -13.10 26.93 7.34
CA ALA A 432 -12.99 25.65 8.05
C ALA A 432 -12.63 25.85 9.53
N ALA A 433 -11.91 26.92 9.85
CA ALA A 433 -11.55 27.33 11.20
C ALA A 433 -12.68 28.04 11.97
N ALA A 434 -13.55 28.81 11.31
CA ALA A 434 -14.56 29.69 11.94
C ALA A 434 -15.55 28.99 12.91
N ALA A 435 -15.70 27.67 12.83
CA ALA A 435 -16.56 26.87 13.71
C ALA A 435 -15.77 25.87 14.59
N ARG A 436 -14.44 25.99 14.65
CA ARG A 436 -13.55 25.03 15.30
C ARG A 436 -12.45 25.76 16.08
N ASN A 437 -11.83 25.07 17.04
CA ASN A 437 -10.71 25.63 17.78
C ASN A 437 -9.42 25.52 16.96
N ILE A 438 -9.31 26.33 15.91
CA ILE A 438 -8.23 26.28 14.91
C ILE A 438 -7.72 27.70 14.65
N LYS A 439 -6.40 27.85 14.62
CA LYS A 439 -5.73 29.07 14.20
C LYS A 439 -5.04 28.81 12.87
N ILE A 440 -5.40 29.59 11.84
CA ILE A 440 -4.68 29.58 10.56
C ILE A 440 -3.49 30.55 10.67
N VAL A 441 -2.30 30.05 10.36
CA VAL A 441 -1.05 30.83 10.33
C VAL A 441 -0.60 30.90 8.88
N ALA A 442 -1.09 31.90 8.16
CA ALA A 442 -0.64 32.18 6.81
C ALA A 442 0.75 32.85 6.85
N VAL A 443 1.72 32.26 6.16
CA VAL A 443 3.06 32.79 6.00
C VAL A 443 3.31 33.03 4.53
N ASP A 444 3.64 34.27 4.18
CA ASP A 444 4.12 34.61 2.84
C ASP A 444 5.57 34.11 2.71
N SER A 445 5.82 33.24 1.74
CA SER A 445 7.15 32.79 1.33
C SER A 445 7.54 33.55 0.07
N ASP A 446 8.73 34.14 0.07
CA ASP A 446 9.36 34.56 -1.19
C ASP A 446 9.59 33.31 -2.08
N THR A 447 9.79 33.54 -3.38
CA THR A 447 9.92 32.46 -4.36
C THR A 447 11.21 31.67 -4.18
N GLY A 448 11.10 30.34 -4.21
CA GLY A 448 12.26 29.44 -4.26
C GLY A 448 12.15 28.29 -3.26
N VAL A 449 12.68 27.13 -3.65
CA VAL A 449 12.63 25.90 -2.85
C VAL A 449 13.36 26.06 -1.53
N GLU A 450 14.46 26.82 -1.50
CA GLU A 450 15.27 27.06 -0.31
C GLU A 450 14.51 27.90 0.73
N ILE A 451 13.78 28.91 0.26
CA ILE A 451 12.96 29.79 1.12
C ILE A 451 11.77 29.00 1.65
N GLU A 452 11.08 28.24 0.79
CA GLU A 452 9.99 27.36 1.22
C GLU A 452 10.48 26.38 2.31
N ALA A 453 11.63 25.76 2.10
CA ALA A 453 12.23 24.85 3.07
C ALA A 453 12.54 25.56 4.42
N GLN A 454 13.01 26.80 4.37
CA GLN A 454 13.22 27.60 5.58
C GLN A 454 11.89 27.91 6.28
N THR A 455 10.88 28.35 5.54
CA THR A 455 9.54 28.63 6.09
C THR A 455 8.91 27.40 6.73
N ILE A 456 9.07 26.21 6.13
CA ILE A 456 8.64 24.94 6.72
C ILE A 456 9.34 24.74 8.09
N ARG A 457 10.66 24.92 8.16
CA ARG A 457 11.42 24.76 9.42
C ARG A 457 11.03 25.78 10.49
N GLU A 458 10.73 27.02 10.09
CA GLU A 458 10.23 28.06 10.98
C GLU A 458 8.86 27.70 11.55
N LEU A 459 7.93 27.22 10.72
CA LEU A 459 6.62 26.74 11.16
C LEU A 459 6.72 25.54 12.12
N VAL A 460 7.61 24.60 11.83
CA VAL A 460 7.91 23.45 12.72
C VAL A 460 8.45 23.94 14.07
N THR A 461 9.36 24.91 14.05
CA THR A 461 9.97 25.48 15.27
C THR A 461 8.94 26.27 16.08
N ALA A 462 8.00 26.94 15.42
CA ALA A 462 6.90 27.67 16.03
C ALA A 462 5.81 26.77 16.65
N GLY A 463 5.91 25.44 16.52
CA GLY A 463 4.95 24.50 17.08
C GLY A 463 3.67 24.38 16.26
N THR A 464 3.76 24.51 14.94
CA THR A 464 2.62 24.29 14.04
C THR A 464 2.21 22.82 14.05
N ASP A 465 0.91 22.53 14.18
CA ASP A 465 0.39 21.15 14.21
C ASP A 465 0.29 20.54 12.80
N ALA A 466 -0.07 21.34 11.80
CA ALA A 466 -0.21 20.91 10.41
C ALA A 466 0.22 22.00 9.42
N ILE A 467 0.73 21.60 8.27
CA ILE A 467 1.08 22.50 7.17
C ILE A 467 0.27 22.13 5.93
N VAL A 468 -0.39 23.13 5.36
CA VAL A 468 -0.94 23.11 4.00
C VAL A 468 -0.01 23.91 3.11
N LEU A 469 0.51 23.31 2.05
CA LEU A 469 1.41 23.98 1.11
C LEU A 469 1.13 23.59 -0.34
N LEU A 470 1.38 24.52 -1.26
CA LEU A 470 1.60 24.25 -2.67
C LEU A 470 3.13 24.17 -2.85
N PRO A 471 3.72 22.97 -2.97
CA PRO A 471 5.16 22.87 -3.18
C PRO A 471 5.56 23.62 -4.45
N GLU A 472 6.58 24.48 -4.35
CA GLU A 472 7.19 25.14 -5.52
C GLU A 472 7.69 24.08 -6.52
N ASP A 473 8.40 23.06 -6.02
CA ASP A 473 8.74 21.85 -6.77
C ASP A 473 8.57 20.61 -5.87
N PRO A 474 7.63 19.69 -6.17
CA PRO A 474 7.38 18.53 -5.33
C PRO A 474 8.59 17.62 -5.06
N ASN A 475 9.57 17.56 -5.96
CA ASN A 475 10.76 16.73 -5.81
C ASN A 475 11.82 17.44 -4.97
N ALA A 476 12.06 18.73 -5.21
CA ALA A 476 13.06 19.51 -4.50
C ALA A 476 12.60 19.88 -3.08
N SER A 477 11.30 20.12 -2.88
CA SER A 477 10.69 20.39 -1.57
C SER A 477 10.57 19.16 -0.66
N LYS A 478 10.79 17.96 -1.20
CA LYS A 478 10.60 16.68 -0.50
C LYS A 478 11.34 16.61 0.84
N THR A 479 12.59 17.05 0.89
CA THR A 479 13.42 16.94 2.10
C THR A 479 12.82 17.76 3.24
N ALA A 480 12.41 18.99 2.98
CA ALA A 480 11.78 19.85 3.98
C ALA A 480 10.41 19.32 4.42
N ILE A 481 9.61 18.81 3.47
CA ILE A 481 8.33 18.13 3.77
C ILE A 481 8.55 16.93 4.70
N GLN A 482 9.58 16.13 4.42
CA GLN A 482 9.96 15.00 5.26
C GLN A 482 10.36 15.49 6.67
N GLU A 483 11.20 16.52 6.79
CA GLU A 483 11.59 17.08 8.09
C GLU A 483 10.39 17.53 8.93
N ALA A 484 9.41 18.19 8.32
CA ALA A 484 8.18 18.58 8.98
C ALA A 484 7.36 17.37 9.45
N TYR A 485 7.15 16.42 8.55
CA TYR A 485 6.41 15.20 8.84
C TYR A 485 7.06 14.38 9.98
N GLU A 486 8.38 14.23 9.94
CA GLU A 486 9.15 13.54 10.97
C GLU A 486 9.12 14.29 12.30
N SER A 487 8.95 15.61 12.29
CA SER A 487 8.78 16.43 13.50
C SER A 487 7.39 16.30 14.14
N GLY A 488 6.49 15.50 13.55
CA GLY A 488 5.12 15.29 14.05
C GLY A 488 4.10 16.30 13.51
N VAL A 489 4.44 17.02 12.45
CA VAL A 489 3.55 17.96 11.74
C VAL A 489 2.77 17.20 10.66
N ALA A 490 1.46 17.38 10.62
CA ALA A 490 0.64 16.80 9.55
C ALA A 490 0.82 17.61 8.26
N VAL A 491 1.25 16.98 7.16
CA VAL A 491 1.47 17.67 5.89
C VAL A 491 0.39 17.32 4.87
N VAL A 492 -0.23 18.34 4.29
CA VAL A 492 -1.20 18.26 3.20
C VAL A 492 -0.73 19.13 2.05
N THR A 493 -0.62 18.59 0.85
CA THR A 493 -0.25 19.37 -0.34
C THR A 493 -1.47 19.78 -1.15
N VAL A 494 -1.42 20.93 -1.80
CA VAL A 494 -2.49 21.43 -2.68
C VAL A 494 -1.88 21.88 -4.01
N GLY A 495 -2.59 21.74 -5.13
CA GLY A 495 -2.21 22.16 -6.48
C GLY A 495 -1.00 21.45 -7.13
N ALA A 496 -0.01 21.04 -6.35
CA ALA A 496 1.12 20.21 -6.79
C ALA A 496 1.31 19.05 -5.79
N CYS A 497 1.47 17.84 -6.32
CA CYS A 497 1.54 16.61 -5.53
C CYS A 497 2.90 15.95 -5.73
N LEU A 498 3.43 15.38 -4.65
CA LEU A 498 4.52 14.41 -4.75
C LEU A 498 4.04 13.18 -5.53
N ASN A 499 4.98 12.45 -6.12
CA ASN A 499 4.68 11.13 -6.68
C ASN A 499 4.12 10.21 -5.60
N GLU A 500 3.32 9.22 -5.99
CA GLU A 500 2.55 8.39 -5.06
C GLU A 500 3.43 7.67 -4.02
N LEU A 501 4.61 7.19 -4.40
CA LEU A 501 5.51 6.48 -3.51
C LEU A 501 6.01 7.37 -2.36
N GLU A 502 6.44 8.59 -2.69
CA GLU A 502 6.92 9.55 -1.69
C GLU A 502 5.75 10.19 -0.93
N ALA A 503 4.63 10.41 -1.61
CA ALA A 503 3.45 10.98 -1.01
C ALA A 503 2.89 10.08 0.11
N ASN A 504 2.87 8.76 -0.14
CA ASN A 504 2.48 7.76 0.84
C ASN A 504 3.37 7.72 2.09
N ARG A 505 4.57 8.31 2.05
CA ARG A 505 5.53 8.32 3.18
C ARG A 505 5.43 9.59 4.01
N TYR A 506 5.34 10.75 3.36
CA TYR A 506 5.60 12.05 4.02
C TYR A 506 4.43 13.02 4.01
N VAL A 507 3.34 12.71 3.30
CA VAL A 507 2.11 13.52 3.33
C VAL A 507 0.89 12.66 3.63
N PHE A 508 -0.23 13.31 3.94
CA PHE A 508 -1.48 12.62 4.24
C PHE A 508 -2.55 12.86 3.18
N ALA A 509 -2.46 13.95 2.43
CA ALA A 509 -3.35 14.18 1.31
C ALA A 509 -2.72 15.10 0.27
N CYS A 510 -3.18 14.95 -0.97
CA CYS A 510 -2.99 15.97 -1.99
C CYS A 510 -4.30 16.33 -2.67
N TYR A 511 -4.56 17.62 -2.85
CA TYR A 511 -5.73 18.13 -3.59
C TYR A 511 -5.27 18.83 -4.86
N ARG A 512 -5.70 18.37 -6.05
CA ARG A 512 -5.29 18.97 -7.33
C ARG A 512 -6.41 18.88 -8.38
N CYS A 513 -6.50 19.88 -9.25
CA CYS A 513 -7.39 19.81 -10.42
C CYS A 513 -6.77 19.00 -11.57
N ASP A 514 -7.60 18.50 -12.48
CA ASP A 514 -7.12 17.90 -13.73
C ASP A 514 -6.69 19.00 -14.70
N ARG A 515 -5.38 19.20 -14.83
CA ARG A 515 -4.82 20.25 -15.69
C ARG A 515 -5.08 20.01 -17.17
N TYR A 516 -5.09 18.74 -17.61
CA TYR A 516 -5.41 18.43 -19.00
C TYR A 516 -6.87 18.79 -19.28
N GLN A 517 -7.78 18.40 -18.40
CA GLN A 517 -9.20 18.74 -18.58
C GLN A 517 -9.45 20.24 -18.50
N MET A 518 -8.74 20.98 -17.64
CA MET A 518 -8.83 22.43 -17.57
C MET A 518 -8.47 23.09 -18.91
N GLY A 519 -7.37 22.66 -19.53
CA GLY A 519 -6.95 23.15 -20.85
C GLY A 519 -7.94 22.78 -21.94
N TYR A 520 -8.43 21.54 -21.92
CA TYR A 520 -9.43 21.05 -22.87
C TYR A 520 -10.73 21.86 -22.81
N ASP A 521 -11.30 22.04 -21.62
CA ASP A 521 -12.55 22.79 -21.43
C ASP A 521 -12.38 24.28 -21.80
N SER A 522 -11.18 24.83 -21.60
CA SER A 522 -10.84 26.18 -22.04
C SER A 522 -10.83 26.31 -23.56
N GLY A 523 -10.15 25.40 -24.27
CA GLY A 523 -10.09 25.39 -25.72
C GLY A 523 -11.44 25.10 -26.37
N ASP A 524 -12.21 24.16 -25.81
CA ASP A 524 -13.55 23.81 -26.28
C ASP A 524 -14.51 25.00 -26.18
N TYR A 525 -14.44 25.75 -25.07
CA TYR A 525 -15.23 26.98 -24.95
C TYR A 525 -14.77 28.07 -25.92
N LEU A 526 -13.46 28.29 -26.05
CA LEU A 526 -12.90 29.27 -26.98
C LEU A 526 -13.39 28.99 -28.41
N ALA A 527 -13.32 27.73 -28.86
CA ALA A 527 -13.78 27.34 -30.19
C ALA A 527 -15.27 27.67 -30.41
N LYS A 528 -16.14 27.31 -29.45
CA LYS A 528 -17.58 27.63 -29.50
C LYS A 528 -17.85 29.14 -29.48
N TRP A 529 -17.06 29.88 -28.72
CA TRP A 529 -17.15 31.34 -28.66
C TRP A 529 -16.76 31.96 -30.00
N VAL A 530 -15.69 31.48 -30.63
CA VAL A 530 -15.23 31.91 -31.96
C VAL A 530 -16.30 31.68 -33.02
N GLU A 531 -16.92 30.49 -33.06
CA GLU A 531 -18.02 30.20 -33.99
C GLU A 531 -19.17 31.20 -33.86
N LYS A 532 -19.49 31.60 -32.61
CA LYS A 532 -20.60 32.51 -32.32
C LYS A 532 -20.26 33.99 -32.54
N LYS A 533 -19.04 34.43 -32.22
CA LYS A 533 -18.66 35.85 -32.12
C LYS A 533 -17.70 36.33 -33.20
N MET A 534 -16.99 35.40 -33.84
CA MET A 534 -15.95 35.69 -34.83
C MET A 534 -16.17 34.97 -36.16
N SER A 535 -17.41 34.56 -36.47
CA SER A 535 -17.74 33.93 -37.76
C SER A 535 -17.24 34.77 -38.95
N GLY A 536 -16.39 34.16 -39.79
CA GLY A 536 -15.80 34.79 -40.96
C GLY A 536 -14.59 35.70 -40.70
N LYS A 537 -14.13 35.84 -39.46
CA LYS A 537 -12.89 36.54 -39.09
C LYS A 537 -11.73 35.56 -38.98
N GLU A 538 -10.51 36.02 -39.26
CA GLU A 538 -9.30 35.26 -38.94
C GLU A 538 -9.15 35.12 -37.42
N VAL A 539 -8.76 33.94 -36.97
CA VAL A 539 -8.60 33.59 -35.56
C VAL A 539 -7.11 33.41 -35.30
N ASN A 540 -6.49 34.42 -34.71
CA ASN A 540 -5.05 34.52 -34.53
C ASN A 540 -4.74 34.52 -33.03
N ILE A 541 -4.21 33.40 -32.53
CA ILE A 541 -4.05 33.16 -31.10
C ILE A 541 -2.58 33.35 -30.72
N GLY A 542 -2.34 34.18 -29.68
CA GLY A 542 -1.09 34.22 -28.94
C GLY A 542 -1.18 33.36 -27.68
N LEU A 543 -0.16 32.54 -27.43
CA LEU A 543 -0.15 31.59 -26.31
C LEU A 543 0.81 32.04 -25.21
N LEU A 544 0.33 32.10 -23.97
CA LEU A 544 1.19 32.21 -22.79
C LEU A 544 1.13 30.84 -22.10
N ASP A 545 1.85 29.86 -22.64
CA ASP A 545 1.55 28.44 -22.47
C ASP A 545 2.11 27.82 -21.18
N ASN A 546 3.15 28.43 -20.61
CA ASN A 546 3.93 27.89 -19.50
C ASN A 546 4.48 26.48 -19.77
N ALA A 547 4.72 26.12 -21.04
CA ALA A 547 5.07 24.78 -21.47
C ALA A 547 6.42 24.29 -20.94
N SER A 548 7.32 25.21 -20.56
CA SER A 548 8.62 24.85 -19.95
C SER A 548 8.50 24.36 -18.50
N TYR A 549 7.32 24.47 -17.88
CA TYR A 549 7.07 23.93 -16.55
C TYR A 549 6.31 22.60 -16.66
N ASP A 550 6.96 21.49 -16.29
CA ASP A 550 6.37 20.13 -16.33
C ASP A 550 4.99 20.05 -15.65
N SER A 551 4.79 20.84 -14.59
CA SER A 551 3.53 20.89 -13.85
C SER A 551 2.39 21.57 -14.62
N TYR A 552 2.68 22.42 -15.61
CA TYR A 552 1.70 23.13 -16.43
C TYR A 552 1.57 22.58 -17.85
N TYR A 553 2.55 21.82 -18.35
CA TYR A 553 2.53 21.19 -19.67
C TYR A 553 1.24 20.42 -20.03
N PRO A 554 0.60 19.65 -19.11
CA PRO A 554 -0.67 19.00 -19.43
C PRO A 554 -1.79 19.97 -19.83
N THR A 555 -1.74 21.22 -19.36
CA THR A 555 -2.76 22.24 -19.64
C THR A 555 -2.74 22.65 -21.10
N ILE A 556 -1.56 22.94 -21.66
CA ILE A 556 -1.44 23.30 -23.08
C ILE A 556 -1.77 22.10 -23.99
N GLN A 557 -1.44 20.87 -23.57
CA GLN A 557 -1.83 19.65 -24.30
C GLN A 557 -3.36 19.49 -24.38
N GLY A 558 -4.07 19.76 -23.28
CA GLY A 558 -5.53 19.79 -23.26
C GLY A 558 -6.10 20.83 -24.21
N PHE A 559 -5.55 22.04 -24.20
CA PHE A 559 -5.95 23.12 -25.09
C PHE A 559 -5.80 22.72 -26.57
N TYR A 560 -4.62 22.25 -26.99
CA TYR A 560 -4.40 21.80 -28.36
C TYR A 560 -5.34 20.65 -28.75
N ALA A 561 -5.61 19.71 -27.85
CA ALA A 561 -6.54 18.61 -28.10
C ALA A 561 -7.96 19.12 -28.38
N ALA A 562 -8.44 20.10 -27.61
CA ALA A 562 -9.75 20.71 -27.84
C ALA A 562 -9.79 21.52 -29.14
N MET A 563 -8.77 22.34 -29.41
CA MET A 563 -8.69 23.13 -30.64
C MET A 563 -8.63 22.22 -31.89
N LYS A 564 -7.90 21.10 -31.83
CA LYS A 564 -7.85 20.11 -32.91
C LYS A 564 -9.17 19.37 -33.12
N ALA A 565 -9.95 19.17 -32.05
CA ALA A 565 -11.27 18.55 -32.12
C ALA A 565 -12.35 19.50 -32.65
N SER A 566 -12.09 20.81 -32.66
CA SER A 566 -13.00 21.82 -33.16
C SER A 566 -13.00 21.94 -34.69
N ASN A 567 -14.05 22.53 -35.25
CA ASN A 567 -14.17 22.79 -36.70
C ASN A 567 -13.65 24.18 -37.10
N ILE A 568 -13.08 24.95 -36.17
CA ILE A 568 -12.59 26.30 -36.47
C ILE A 568 -11.21 26.27 -37.12
N ARG A 569 -10.98 27.18 -38.06
CA ARG A 569 -9.63 27.47 -38.55
C ARG A 569 -9.01 28.53 -37.66
N TRP A 570 -7.82 28.27 -37.16
CA TRP A 570 -7.09 29.18 -36.28
C TRP A 570 -5.60 29.07 -36.54
N ASN A 571 -4.87 30.14 -36.23
CA ASN A 571 -3.42 30.20 -36.34
C ASN A 571 -2.82 30.48 -34.97
N GLU A 572 -1.83 29.69 -34.58
CA GLU A 572 -0.90 30.06 -33.53
C GLU A 572 0.09 31.07 -34.11
N VAL A 573 0.01 32.34 -33.68
CA VAL A 573 0.83 33.42 -34.23
C VAL A 573 2.16 33.54 -33.50
N ALA A 574 2.12 33.42 -32.17
CA ALA A 574 3.29 33.48 -31.30
C ALA A 574 2.98 32.81 -29.95
N SER A 575 4.03 32.36 -29.28
CA SER A 575 3.95 31.78 -27.94
C SER A 575 5.06 32.32 -27.03
N THR A 576 4.76 32.56 -25.76
CA THR A 576 5.75 32.87 -24.72
C THR A 576 5.58 31.95 -23.53
N ASN A 577 6.65 31.79 -22.75
CA ASN A 577 6.61 31.00 -21.53
C ASN A 577 6.26 31.85 -20.28
N ALA A 578 5.66 33.03 -20.47
CA ALA A 578 5.36 34.00 -19.43
C ALA A 578 4.54 33.40 -18.28
N ALA A 579 5.14 33.23 -17.11
CA ALA A 579 4.61 32.54 -15.94
C ALA A 579 4.53 33.42 -14.69
N LEU A 580 5.13 34.60 -14.75
CA LEU A 580 5.29 35.52 -13.63
C LEU A 580 4.90 36.94 -14.06
N ARG A 581 4.54 37.79 -13.09
CA ARG A 581 4.26 39.21 -13.36
C ARG A 581 5.46 39.97 -13.96
N SER A 582 6.68 39.50 -13.67
CA SER A 582 7.92 40.03 -14.27
C SER A 582 7.97 39.87 -15.79
N ASP A 583 7.17 38.97 -16.35
CA ASP A 583 7.22 38.60 -17.76
C ASP A 583 6.30 39.48 -18.62
N LEU A 584 5.63 40.47 -18.00
CA LEU A 584 4.80 41.46 -18.69
C LEU A 584 5.49 42.14 -19.89
N PRO A 585 6.77 42.57 -19.81
CA PRO A 585 7.45 43.15 -20.96
C PRO A 585 7.54 42.19 -22.17
N GLU A 586 7.73 40.89 -21.93
CA GLU A 586 7.80 39.88 -22.98
C GLU A 586 6.45 39.73 -23.70
N VAL A 587 5.35 39.72 -22.95
CA VAL A 587 4.00 39.63 -23.51
C VAL A 587 3.63 40.89 -24.29
N LYS A 588 4.01 42.07 -23.79
CA LYS A 588 3.82 43.34 -24.52
C LYS A 588 4.61 43.37 -25.82
N GLN A 589 5.86 42.91 -25.80
CA GLN A 589 6.70 42.80 -26.98
C GLN A 589 6.08 41.85 -28.01
N MET A 590 5.60 40.67 -27.58
CA MET A 590 4.89 39.72 -28.46
C MET A 590 3.69 40.37 -29.17
N LEU A 591 2.86 41.12 -28.44
CA LEU A 591 1.69 41.81 -29.03
C LEU A 591 2.09 42.93 -30.00
N GLN A 592 3.20 43.62 -29.75
CA GLN A 592 3.72 44.67 -30.62
C GLN A 592 4.34 44.11 -31.91
N ASP A 593 5.08 43.00 -31.81
CA ASP A 593 5.71 42.32 -32.95
C ASP A 593 4.68 41.58 -33.81
N HIS A 594 3.56 41.17 -33.21
CA HIS A 594 2.50 40.41 -33.85
C HIS A 594 1.13 41.08 -33.69
N PRO A 595 0.88 42.23 -34.34
CA PRO A 595 -0.35 43.01 -34.18
C PRO A 595 -1.60 42.32 -34.76
N THR A 596 -1.44 41.19 -35.46
CA THR A 596 -2.55 40.36 -35.94
C THR A 596 -3.18 39.50 -34.85
N ILE A 597 -2.55 39.40 -33.67
CA ILE A 597 -3.07 38.63 -32.54
C ILE A 597 -4.43 39.17 -32.13
N ASN A 598 -5.38 38.26 -32.24
CA ASN A 598 -6.79 38.27 -31.88
C ASN A 598 -7.22 38.07 -30.44
N ILE A 599 -6.50 37.12 -29.87
CA ILE A 599 -6.92 36.29 -28.77
C ILE A 599 -5.64 35.91 -28.04
N LEU A 600 -5.63 36.08 -26.73
CA LEU A 600 -4.59 35.53 -25.87
C LEU A 600 -5.17 34.37 -25.07
N TRP A 601 -4.42 33.28 -25.02
CA TRP A 601 -4.71 32.16 -24.14
C TRP A 601 -3.64 32.03 -23.07
N GLY A 602 -4.04 32.14 -21.79
CA GLY A 602 -3.15 32.02 -20.64
C GLY A 602 -3.21 30.65 -20.01
N GLY A 603 -2.08 29.93 -19.97
CA GLY A 603 -1.87 28.58 -19.43
C GLY A 603 -1.90 28.44 -17.90
N SER A 604 -1.93 29.55 -17.18
CA SER A 604 -1.98 29.63 -15.72
C SER A 604 -2.69 30.88 -15.24
N ASN A 605 -2.90 30.98 -13.92
CA ASN A 605 -3.46 32.19 -13.29
C ASN A 605 -2.57 33.41 -13.57
N ALA A 606 -1.25 33.25 -13.44
CA ALA A 606 -0.30 34.33 -13.65
C ALA A 606 -0.22 34.74 -15.13
N ALA A 607 -0.18 33.77 -16.06
CA ALA A 607 -0.22 34.04 -17.49
C ALA A 607 -1.47 34.84 -17.89
N THR A 608 -2.64 34.44 -17.40
CA THR A 608 -3.91 35.13 -17.70
C THR A 608 -3.93 36.54 -17.10
N ASP A 609 -3.39 36.74 -15.89
CA ASP A 609 -3.28 38.06 -15.27
C ASP A 609 -2.35 38.99 -16.08
N VAL A 610 -1.21 38.46 -16.54
CA VAL A 610 -0.25 39.21 -17.37
C VAL A 610 -0.83 39.54 -18.74
N ALA A 611 -1.57 38.61 -19.36
CA ALA A 611 -2.26 38.85 -20.62
C ALA A 611 -3.27 40.01 -20.51
N LEU A 612 -4.08 40.02 -19.46
CA LEU A 612 -5.04 41.11 -19.21
C LEU A 612 -4.34 42.45 -19.02
N GLN A 613 -3.26 42.48 -18.22
CA GLN A 613 -2.48 43.69 -17.99
C GLN A 613 -1.82 44.20 -19.27
N ALA A 614 -1.30 43.31 -20.12
CA ALA A 614 -0.70 43.69 -21.40
C ALA A 614 -1.74 44.29 -22.37
N VAL A 615 -2.95 43.74 -22.41
CA VAL A 615 -4.05 44.27 -23.24
C VAL A 615 -4.47 45.67 -22.77
N ASP A 616 -4.60 45.87 -21.45
CA ASP A 616 -4.94 47.16 -20.84
C ASP A 616 -3.85 48.22 -21.10
N GLU A 617 -2.58 47.92 -20.78
CA GLU A 617 -1.49 48.89 -20.95
C GLU A 617 -1.18 49.25 -22.41
N LEU A 618 -1.60 48.40 -23.37
CA LEU A 618 -1.47 48.65 -24.80
C LEU A 618 -2.75 49.23 -25.43
N ASN A 619 -3.81 49.46 -24.66
CA ASN A 619 -5.12 49.94 -25.12
C ASN A 619 -5.70 49.07 -26.25
N LEU A 620 -5.68 47.74 -26.04
CA LEU A 620 -6.13 46.73 -26.99
C LEU A 620 -7.53 46.18 -26.65
N GLU A 621 -8.26 46.82 -25.75
CA GLU A 621 -9.63 46.43 -25.40
C GLU A 621 -10.56 46.46 -26.61
N GLY A 622 -11.42 45.45 -26.71
CA GLY A 622 -12.29 45.24 -27.88
C GLY A 622 -11.57 44.78 -29.15
N LYS A 623 -10.23 44.72 -29.15
CA LYS A 623 -9.41 44.16 -30.24
C LYS A 623 -8.83 42.80 -29.91
N VAL A 624 -8.38 42.62 -28.66
CA VAL A 624 -7.79 41.38 -28.15
C VAL A 624 -8.64 40.82 -27.02
N PHE A 625 -9.04 39.56 -27.15
CA PHE A 625 -9.83 38.84 -26.14
C PHE A 625 -8.95 37.86 -25.36
N VAL A 626 -9.19 37.71 -24.06
CA VAL A 626 -8.36 36.90 -23.17
C VAL A 626 -9.16 35.73 -22.59
N PHE A 627 -8.61 34.53 -22.76
CA PHE A 627 -9.12 33.28 -22.23
C PHE A 627 -8.04 32.63 -21.37
N GLY A 628 -8.42 31.93 -20.30
CA GLY A 628 -7.44 31.12 -19.59
C GLY A 628 -7.85 30.72 -18.19
N MET A 629 -6.82 30.40 -17.42
CA MET A 629 -6.95 29.97 -16.03
C MET A 629 -6.94 31.19 -15.12
N SER A 630 -7.92 31.28 -14.22
CA SER A 630 -7.91 32.29 -13.17
C SER A 630 -8.78 31.84 -12.01
N ASN A 631 -8.54 32.34 -10.80
CA ASN A 631 -9.46 32.02 -9.69
C ASN A 631 -10.61 33.02 -9.67
N LEU A 632 -11.79 32.53 -9.36
CA LEU A 632 -12.94 33.41 -9.16
C LEU A 632 -12.79 34.18 -7.85
N THR A 633 -12.38 35.45 -7.96
CA THR A 633 -12.46 36.47 -6.90
C THR A 633 -13.59 37.45 -7.19
N GLU A 634 -13.93 38.31 -6.23
CA GLU A 634 -14.89 39.41 -6.46
C GLU A 634 -14.42 40.31 -7.60
N ASP A 635 -13.18 40.79 -7.55
CA ASP A 635 -12.58 41.62 -8.62
C ASP A 635 -12.62 40.92 -9.99
N LYS A 636 -12.23 39.63 -10.06
CA LYS A 636 -12.26 38.88 -11.33
C LYS A 636 -13.68 38.64 -11.84
N ALA A 637 -14.65 38.49 -10.94
CA ALA A 637 -16.06 38.39 -11.31
C ALA A 637 -16.57 39.71 -11.91
N GLU A 638 -16.20 40.86 -11.33
CA GLU A 638 -16.55 42.17 -11.89
C GLU A 638 -15.95 42.37 -13.30
N LEU A 639 -14.67 42.00 -13.48
CA LEU A 639 -14.00 42.06 -14.78
C LEU A 639 -14.66 41.13 -15.81
N LEU A 640 -14.99 39.89 -15.43
CA LEU A 640 -15.63 38.93 -16.34
C LEU A 640 -17.07 39.33 -16.69
N LEU A 641 -17.82 39.92 -15.75
CA LEU A 641 -19.21 40.33 -15.99
C LEU A 641 -19.33 41.65 -16.76
N ASN A 642 -18.23 42.38 -16.95
CA ASN A 642 -18.20 43.57 -17.79
C ASN A 642 -18.10 43.15 -19.28
N PRO A 643 -19.15 43.33 -20.10
CA PRO A 643 -19.16 42.86 -21.49
C PRO A 643 -18.16 43.61 -22.40
N ASN A 644 -17.61 44.73 -21.95
CA ASN A 644 -16.60 45.50 -22.69
C ASN A 644 -15.17 45.16 -22.26
N HIS A 645 -14.99 44.36 -21.21
CA HIS A 645 -13.68 43.97 -20.72
C HIS A 645 -13.14 42.78 -21.55
N PRO A 646 -11.83 42.71 -21.82
CA PRO A 646 -11.25 41.67 -22.69
C PRO A 646 -11.36 40.24 -22.14
N LEU A 647 -11.68 40.04 -20.86
CA LEU A 647 -11.78 38.71 -20.24
C LEU A 647 -13.08 38.00 -20.65
N GLU A 648 -12.95 36.87 -21.36
CA GLU A 648 -14.08 36.10 -21.89
C GLU A 648 -14.36 34.80 -21.12
N LEU A 649 -13.35 34.27 -20.42
CA LEU A 649 -13.41 32.98 -19.74
C LEU A 649 -12.54 32.94 -18.49
N ILE A 650 -13.07 32.33 -17.42
CA ILE A 650 -12.30 31.91 -16.25
C ILE A 650 -12.44 30.39 -16.07
N ILE A 651 -11.31 29.67 -16.12
CA ILE A 651 -11.20 28.31 -15.56
C ILE A 651 -10.71 28.40 -14.11
N ASP A 652 -11.64 28.23 -13.18
CA ASP A 652 -11.42 28.31 -11.74
C ASP A 652 -11.03 26.96 -11.13
N GLN A 653 -9.93 26.97 -10.37
CA GLN A 653 -9.36 25.78 -9.75
C GLN A 653 -10.04 25.39 -8.43
N SER A 654 -11.22 25.93 -8.14
CA SER A 654 -11.97 25.67 -6.91
C SER A 654 -11.18 25.97 -5.63
N GLY A 655 -10.30 27.00 -5.65
CA GLY A 655 -9.33 27.26 -4.58
C GLY A 655 -9.94 27.34 -3.17
N ARG A 656 -11.05 28.06 -2.99
CA ARG A 656 -11.73 28.12 -1.68
C ARG A 656 -12.21 26.75 -1.18
N LYS A 657 -12.70 25.88 -2.07
CA LYS A 657 -13.10 24.50 -1.72
C LYS A 657 -11.90 23.64 -1.35
N VAL A 658 -10.80 23.74 -2.11
CA VAL A 658 -9.54 23.04 -1.83
C VAL A 658 -9.02 23.42 -0.46
N GLY A 659 -8.93 24.71 -0.14
CA GLY A 659 -8.48 25.19 1.17
C GLY A 659 -9.34 24.67 2.32
N TYR A 660 -10.67 24.70 2.14
CA TYR A 660 -11.62 24.18 3.14
C TYR A 660 -11.43 22.67 3.42
N GLU A 661 -11.33 21.84 2.38
CA GLU A 661 -11.14 20.39 2.55
C GLU A 661 -9.73 20.03 3.03
N ALA A 662 -8.70 20.75 2.61
CA ALA A 662 -7.34 20.59 3.10
C ALA A 662 -7.25 20.86 4.61
N ALA A 663 -7.84 21.96 5.10
CA ALA A 663 -7.88 22.25 6.54
C ALA A 663 -8.70 21.21 7.32
N LYS A 664 -9.86 20.77 6.82
CA LYS A 664 -10.62 19.68 7.44
C LYS A 664 -9.82 18.38 7.51
N THR A 665 -9.09 18.05 6.46
CA THR A 665 -8.24 16.86 6.40
C THR A 665 -7.11 16.95 7.41
N ALA A 666 -6.42 18.09 7.49
CA ALA A 666 -5.42 18.36 8.50
C ALA A 666 -5.95 18.07 9.91
N ILE A 667 -7.16 18.53 10.24
CA ILE A 667 -7.79 18.26 11.55
C ILE A 667 -8.13 16.79 11.74
N ALA A 668 -8.70 16.13 10.72
CA ALA A 668 -9.00 14.71 10.78
C ALA A 668 -7.73 13.87 11.03
N ILE A 669 -6.60 14.25 10.43
CA ILE A 669 -5.30 13.62 10.71
C ILE A 669 -4.88 13.86 12.16
N LEU A 670 -4.99 15.10 12.64
CA LEU A 670 -4.60 15.47 14.01
C LEU A 670 -5.45 14.80 15.08
N ASN A 671 -6.71 14.49 14.78
CA ASN A 671 -7.61 13.71 15.63
C ASN A 671 -7.39 12.19 15.51
N GLY A 672 -6.67 11.74 14.47
CA GLY A 672 -6.38 10.34 14.20
C GLY A 672 -7.45 9.62 13.36
N ASP A 673 -8.37 10.36 12.74
CA ASP A 673 -9.42 9.84 11.83
C ASP A 673 -8.85 9.48 10.44
N VAL A 674 -7.72 10.08 10.07
CA VAL A 674 -7.02 9.82 8.80
C VAL A 674 -5.61 9.34 9.09
N THR A 675 -5.29 8.13 8.60
CA THR A 675 -4.00 7.47 8.83
C THR A 675 -3.23 7.20 7.54
N GLY A 676 -3.90 7.13 6.39
CA GLY A 676 -3.29 6.89 5.07
C GLY A 676 -3.19 8.15 4.23
N TYR A 677 -2.33 8.10 3.19
CA TYR A 677 -2.33 9.10 2.13
C TYR A 677 -3.60 8.98 1.28
N LYS A 678 -4.18 10.11 0.86
CA LYS A 678 -5.28 10.17 -0.11
C LYS A 678 -5.02 11.24 -1.18
N PHE A 679 -5.10 10.85 -2.44
CA PHE A 679 -5.15 11.79 -3.55
C PHE A 679 -6.60 12.20 -3.82
N HIS A 680 -6.82 13.51 -3.99
CA HIS A 680 -8.13 14.10 -4.25
C HIS A 680 -8.08 14.88 -5.56
N LEU A 681 -8.72 14.35 -6.60
CA LEU A 681 -8.96 15.08 -7.83
C LEU A 681 -10.12 16.07 -7.61
N VAL A 682 -9.85 17.34 -7.86
CA VAL A 682 -10.81 18.43 -7.64
C VAL A 682 -11.36 18.87 -8.99
N LYS A 683 -12.68 18.92 -9.11
CA LYS A 683 -13.35 19.44 -10.30
C LYS A 683 -13.12 20.96 -10.39
N HIS A 684 -12.56 21.43 -11.50
CA HIS A 684 -12.51 22.86 -11.82
C HIS A 684 -13.90 23.37 -12.21
N ARG A 685 -14.05 24.68 -12.26
CA ARG A 685 -15.27 25.37 -12.67
C ARG A 685 -14.95 26.26 -13.85
N LEU A 686 -15.95 26.51 -14.68
CA LEU A 686 -15.85 27.35 -15.86
C LEU A 686 -16.87 28.47 -15.72
N PHE A 687 -16.43 29.72 -15.85
CA PHE A 687 -17.28 30.90 -15.79
C PHE A 687 -17.08 31.78 -17.02
N LYS A 688 -18.20 32.30 -17.54
CA LYS A 688 -18.31 33.15 -18.73
C LYS A 688 -18.94 34.50 -18.37
N GLN A 689 -18.98 35.43 -19.31
CA GLN A 689 -19.59 36.76 -19.09
C GLN A 689 -21.09 36.73 -18.78
N ASP A 690 -21.84 35.71 -19.23
CA ASP A 690 -23.29 35.58 -19.02
C ASP A 690 -23.67 34.75 -17.78
N ASP A 691 -22.69 34.27 -17.02
CA ASP A 691 -22.87 33.34 -15.89
C ASP A 691 -23.18 34.03 -14.54
N ASN A 692 -23.90 35.17 -14.55
CA ASN A 692 -24.09 36.02 -13.36
C ASN A 692 -24.63 35.27 -12.13
N GLU A 693 -25.66 34.43 -12.28
CA GLU A 693 -26.18 33.64 -11.17
C GLU A 693 -25.17 32.61 -10.65
N SER A 694 -24.48 31.90 -11.54
CA SER A 694 -23.52 30.85 -11.14
C SER A 694 -22.25 31.44 -10.50
N ILE A 695 -21.83 32.63 -10.94
CA ILE A 695 -20.73 33.42 -10.36
C ILE A 695 -21.12 33.89 -8.95
N ARG A 696 -22.30 34.52 -8.80
CA ARG A 696 -22.82 34.93 -7.49
C ARG A 696 -22.97 33.74 -6.54
N GLN A 697 -23.56 32.66 -7.01
CA GLN A 697 -23.66 31.41 -6.25
C GLN A 697 -22.28 30.89 -5.89
N SER A 698 -21.29 30.95 -6.78
CA SER A 698 -19.94 30.44 -6.50
C SER A 698 -19.15 31.27 -5.49
N LEU A 699 -19.37 32.59 -5.46
CA LEU A 699 -18.84 33.49 -4.43
C LEU A 699 -19.53 33.26 -3.08
N ASN A 700 -20.86 33.04 -3.10
CA ASN A 700 -21.72 32.90 -1.91
C ASN A 700 -21.93 31.45 -1.41
N ALA A 701 -21.63 30.42 -2.20
CA ALA A 701 -21.90 28.99 -1.86
C ALA A 701 -21.05 28.53 -0.67
N ILE A 702 -20.04 29.31 -0.34
CA ILE A 702 -19.21 29.11 0.83
C ILE A 702 -19.77 29.88 2.04
N GLU A 703 -20.81 30.69 1.91
CA GLU A 703 -21.56 31.23 3.06
C GLU A 703 -22.69 30.29 3.51
N LYS A 704 -23.25 29.46 2.62
CA LYS A 704 -24.44 28.62 2.90
C LYS A 704 -24.20 27.19 3.37
N SER A 705 -22.96 26.71 3.47
CA SER A 705 -22.69 25.35 4.03
C SER A 705 -22.61 25.31 5.57
N SER A 706 -23.07 26.37 6.24
CA SER A 706 -23.31 26.43 7.69
C SER A 706 -24.72 25.95 7.99
N GLY A 707 -24.95 24.64 7.93
CA GLY A 707 -26.20 24.05 8.41
C GLY A 707 -26.39 22.62 7.95
N GLY A 708 -26.16 21.68 8.88
CA GLY A 708 -26.76 20.33 8.91
C GLY A 708 -26.39 19.38 7.77
N ASP A 709 -25.48 18.45 8.05
CA ASP A 709 -25.79 17.02 8.20
C ASP A 709 -24.64 16.29 8.92
#